data_AF-A0A7X8ZCA9-F1
#
_entry.id   AF-A0A7X8ZCA9-F1
#
_cell.length_a   1.000
_cell.length_b   1.000
_cell.length_c   1.000
_cell.angle_alpha   90.00
_cell.angle_beta   90.00
_cell.angle_gamma   90.00
#
_symmetry.space_group_name_H-M   'P 1'
#
loop_
_entity.id
_entity.type
_entity.pdbx_description
1 polymer ?
#
loop_
_entity_poly.entity_id
_entity_poly.type
_entity_poly.pdbx_seq_one_letter_code
_entity_poly.pdbx_strand_id
1 'polypeptide(L)'
;MDEKGSQNIDLTEHGESPVPERRRRRRRDVSPLALGAEPVLGAESVLGAESVLGAEPVLGAEPASSANPESSAEHTQRVEPVPRRHPRRQVGTMRSVPIPADEVAESGHLPEEEGRTTRFSPYDLVHRDVAVHSRDTHRVDPFGLPTEIPGEPATYGTPGAYAPPVTSPYLPPQTVRPGNGFILPPPPPPTPLTPEVHDAVEQHLYNNYNLLRKNLSGRPQYTSYDRRFSQVVGRTFGRIIRTTLVLILAVVLLVAGFGVGMIYGYVRSTEPIPANLMTSGVETSLVYDSEGNLLSRQTGTMNIDRQNIAYADIADTYVAKAFIAIEDERFYDHIGIDPKRIASALVSAVINSGSPTHGGSTIVQQTIKLITGNDRRSSQRKVQEWYRAIMLNEQLSKNTIMEYYLNLVPMGNNFVGIETAAQGYFGKHAKDLTLPECALLAGIPRAPSFFNPKTEVGRRNALRRQRIVLGKMAQLGMITKKEYDDAMNTDLEFVFDSMLTAGAHINSYFVEYALKEVVSDLEAAGISRVMARQMVSSGGLKIYTTMEPTVQSSIDTVFRDVGNFARRPERYFDAPEQPEGGMVIINNETGAIAGIGGGVGPKRANLVLSRGTDIARQPGSSIKPLAVYGPALELGLMTGASMLLDDESRLDPDNPNKIWPTNSYKNPPYLGLLNVRFALKVSANVPAVKTMATVGVETGKYYLYRLGIDRRKDQVQLALAMGSPQRGMSPLEMAAAYATFPSNGVFRKPYSYTRVEDRKGRVILEKDPQPTQVFKPSTAYMMTSILEEAVRGVNAFWAYGSCVAYGPVKNAAGQTIPTAAKTGTTQDKMDKWLCAYTPYYTGAVWLGFDNRIKRTPVHEENEDQTKHVWFQVMNRVHAELEPKEFVRPPNIVEVKVCAESGQLPGPDCPEFGIYTEYFPEDSPLLPQEICHVHNELAPTPTLPTEVTETDPSAQPTGFPVQPTAKPTKTPTAQPTKTPTAQPTKTPTAKPTGTPTAQPTKMPTAQPTKTPGKPTAKPTKGPDGADSG
;
A
#
# COMPACT_ATOMS: atom_id res chain seq x y z
N MET A 1 23.12 -64.83 36.61
CA MET A 1 23.57 -63.52 37.16
C MET A 1 22.45 -62.53 36.90
N ASP A 2 21.33 -62.49 37.64
CA ASP A 2 21.05 -62.65 39.09
C ASP A 2 21.11 -61.29 39.81
N GLU A 3 20.14 -60.87 40.64
CA GLU A 3 18.84 -61.51 40.97
C GLU A 3 17.79 -60.49 41.49
N LYS A 4 16.51 -60.90 41.45
CA LYS A 4 15.32 -60.68 42.35
C LYS A 4 15.26 -59.48 43.34
N GLY A 5 14.07 -59.02 43.78
CA GLY A 5 12.78 -59.73 43.88
C GLY A 5 11.51 -58.86 43.78
N SER A 6 10.39 -59.34 44.34
CA SER A 6 9.02 -58.95 43.96
C SER A 6 7.97 -59.27 45.06
N GLN A 7 6.67 -59.03 44.75
CA GLN A 7 5.43 -59.45 45.47
C GLN A 7 5.07 -58.67 46.76
N ASN A 8 3.80 -58.49 47.17
CA ASN A 8 2.48 -59.05 46.78
C ASN A 8 1.38 -57.92 46.77
N ILE A 9 0.33 -57.93 45.92
CA ILE A 9 -0.99 -58.63 46.02
C ILE A 9 -1.85 -58.12 47.22
N ASP A 10 -3.15 -57.75 47.10
CA ASP A 10 -4.20 -58.13 46.11
C ASP A 10 -5.32 -57.05 45.82
N LEU A 11 -6.41 -57.49 45.17
CA LEU A 11 -7.72 -56.91 44.72
C LEU A 11 -8.64 -56.22 45.78
N THR A 12 -9.78 -55.56 45.48
CA THR A 12 -10.74 -55.52 44.31
C THR A 12 -11.13 -54.05 43.90
N GLU A 13 -12.13 -53.61 43.08
CA GLU A 13 -13.31 -54.20 42.36
C GLU A 13 -13.88 -53.32 41.17
N HIS A 14 -15.21 -53.28 40.96
CA HIS A 14 -16.06 -52.63 39.92
C HIS A 14 -16.29 -51.09 40.03
N GLY A 15 -16.81 -50.36 39.03
CA GLY A 15 -17.11 -50.70 37.61
C GLY A 15 -18.08 -49.74 36.87
N GLU A 16 -17.67 -49.31 35.66
CA GLU A 16 -18.47 -48.81 34.50
C GLU A 16 -19.22 -47.44 34.52
N SER A 17 -19.52 -46.97 33.29
CA SER A 17 -20.22 -45.73 32.87
C SER A 17 -21.28 -46.14 31.82
N PRO A 18 -22.38 -45.38 31.50
CA PRO A 18 -22.26 -44.24 30.57
C PRO A 18 -23.38 -43.15 30.56
N VAL A 19 -23.20 -42.20 29.63
CA VAL A 19 -24.13 -41.22 28.96
C VAL A 19 -25.28 -41.92 28.17
N PRO A 20 -26.42 -41.33 27.66
CA PRO A 20 -26.93 -39.92 27.54
C PRO A 20 -28.44 -39.64 27.90
N GLU A 21 -28.91 -38.37 27.78
CA GLU A 21 -30.02 -37.87 26.89
C GLU A 21 -30.49 -36.45 27.33
N ARG A 22 -30.60 -35.39 26.49
CA ARG A 22 -31.58 -35.10 25.40
C ARG A 22 -33.05 -34.98 25.89
N ARG A 23 -33.72 -33.82 25.97
CA ARG A 23 -34.15 -32.97 24.84
C ARG A 23 -35.01 -31.73 25.26
N ARG A 24 -34.74 -30.57 24.64
CA ARG A 24 -35.71 -29.63 23.99
C ARG A 24 -37.02 -29.17 24.70
N ARG A 25 -37.11 -27.83 24.85
CA ARG A 25 -37.98 -26.85 24.11
C ARG A 25 -39.12 -26.11 24.85
N ARG A 26 -39.27 -24.84 24.41
CA ARG A 26 -40.38 -23.86 24.56
C ARG A 26 -40.48 -23.17 25.92
N ARG A 27 -41.18 -22.02 26.04
CA ARG A 27 -41.26 -20.75 25.25
C ARG A 27 -42.34 -19.88 25.93
N ARG A 28 -42.17 -18.55 25.93
CA ARG A 28 -43.20 -17.52 26.26
C ARG A 28 -43.62 -17.41 27.73
N ASP A 29 -44.19 -16.30 28.21
CA ASP A 29 -44.19 -14.85 27.84
C ASP A 29 -44.81 -14.10 29.07
N VAL A 30 -44.90 -12.76 28.99
CA VAL A 30 -45.83 -11.85 29.73
C VAL A 30 -45.38 -11.32 31.12
N SER A 31 -45.67 -10.02 31.34
CA SER A 31 -45.40 -9.17 32.52
C SER A 31 -46.75 -8.80 33.23
N PRO A 32 -46.99 -7.58 33.78
CA PRO A 32 -46.30 -6.78 34.82
C PRO A 32 -47.26 -6.41 36.01
N LEU A 33 -46.92 -5.37 36.79
CA LEU A 33 -47.74 -4.59 37.79
C LEU A 33 -47.90 -5.18 39.21
N ALA A 34 -48.15 -4.41 40.30
CA ALA A 34 -47.73 -3.04 40.68
C ALA A 34 -48.15 -2.68 42.15
N LEU A 35 -47.34 -1.85 42.85
CA LEU A 35 -47.65 -0.95 44.00
C LEU A 35 -48.14 -1.52 45.36
N GLY A 36 -47.73 -0.88 46.49
CA GLY A 36 -48.31 -1.17 47.82
C GLY A 36 -47.62 -0.62 49.11
N ALA A 37 -47.72 0.70 49.39
CA ALA A 37 -47.73 1.36 50.73
C ALA A 37 -46.47 1.37 51.68
N GLU A 38 -46.54 2.27 52.69
CA GLU A 38 -45.53 2.62 53.73
C GLU A 38 -46.12 2.37 55.17
N PRO A 39 -45.74 3.04 56.30
CA PRO A 39 -44.44 3.44 56.92
C PRO A 39 -44.33 3.02 58.44
N VAL A 40 -43.34 3.49 59.25
CA VAL A 40 -43.47 3.95 60.69
C VAL A 40 -42.13 4.32 61.45
N LEU A 41 -42.09 5.56 62.00
CA LEU A 41 -41.46 6.18 63.23
C LEU A 41 -40.06 5.85 63.86
N GLY A 42 -39.41 6.92 64.42
CA GLY A 42 -38.35 6.97 65.48
C GLY A 42 -37.10 7.82 65.11
N ALA A 43 -36.69 8.98 65.69
CA ALA A 43 -36.40 9.43 67.08
C ALA A 43 -35.03 8.92 67.61
N GLU A 44 -34.06 9.64 68.24
CA GLU A 44 -33.82 11.01 68.82
C GLU A 44 -32.26 11.30 68.83
N SER A 45 -31.61 12.29 69.51
CA SER A 45 -31.63 13.79 69.45
C SER A 45 -30.35 14.43 70.12
N VAL A 46 -30.43 15.65 70.72
CA VAL A 46 -29.47 16.38 71.65
C VAL A 46 -28.36 17.34 71.11
N LEU A 47 -28.53 18.65 71.44
CA LEU A 47 -27.63 19.82 71.76
C LEU A 47 -26.13 19.90 71.29
N GLY A 48 -25.56 21.08 70.96
CA GLY A 48 -26.11 22.46 70.81
C GLY A 48 -25.06 23.61 70.82
N ALA A 49 -25.49 24.84 70.42
CA ALA A 49 -24.96 26.21 70.70
C ALA A 49 -23.50 26.62 70.26
N GLU A 50 -23.16 27.88 69.90
CA GLU A 50 -23.86 29.17 69.61
C GLU A 50 -22.89 30.12 68.81
N SER A 51 -23.29 30.82 67.72
CA SER A 51 -23.76 32.24 67.56
C SER A 51 -22.67 33.34 67.70
N VAL A 52 -22.71 34.61 67.20
CA VAL A 52 -23.71 35.54 66.58
C VAL A 52 -22.99 36.58 65.63
N LEU A 53 -23.73 37.40 64.84
CA LEU A 53 -23.34 38.66 64.10
C LEU A 53 -22.53 38.52 62.77
N GLY A 54 -22.76 39.28 61.68
CA GLY A 54 -23.70 40.37 61.30
C GLY A 54 -23.07 41.28 60.20
N ALA A 55 -23.73 42.14 59.38
CA ALA A 55 -25.14 42.44 59.06
C ALA A 55 -25.23 43.33 57.77
N GLU A 56 -26.45 43.63 57.25
CA GLU A 56 -26.75 44.61 56.14
C GLU A 56 -27.28 45.97 56.70
N PRO A 57 -27.89 46.98 55.96
CA PRO A 57 -28.24 47.13 54.52
C PRO A 57 -28.18 48.57 53.86
N VAL A 58 -28.80 48.69 52.66
CA VAL A 58 -29.49 49.85 51.98
C VAL A 58 -28.74 50.81 51.01
N LEU A 59 -29.47 51.16 49.93
CA LEU A 59 -29.38 52.28 48.94
C LEU A 59 -28.49 52.07 47.68
N GLY A 60 -28.96 52.29 46.45
CA GLY A 60 -30.34 52.58 45.98
C GLY A 60 -30.47 52.98 44.48
N ALA A 61 -31.72 53.23 44.05
CA ALA A 61 -32.16 53.85 42.77
C ALA A 61 -32.12 53.07 41.43
N GLU A 62 -33.31 52.62 41.00
CA GLU A 62 -33.74 52.50 39.59
C GLU A 62 -34.46 53.84 39.17
N PRO A 63 -34.92 54.13 37.92
CA PRO A 63 -35.97 53.35 37.23
C PRO A 63 -36.04 53.33 35.67
N ALA A 64 -36.63 52.25 35.12
CA ALA A 64 -37.53 52.17 33.94
C ALA A 64 -37.08 52.72 32.54
N SER A 65 -37.69 52.40 31.38
CA SER A 65 -38.90 51.63 30.96
C SER A 65 -38.63 51.02 29.55
N SER A 66 -39.49 50.44 28.69
CA SER A 66 -40.90 49.95 28.58
C SER A 66 -41.05 49.31 27.17
N ALA A 67 -41.94 48.36 26.83
CA ALA A 67 -42.83 47.46 27.57
C ALA A 67 -43.36 46.32 26.63
N ASN A 68 -44.01 45.31 27.23
CA ASN A 68 -44.69 44.14 26.62
C ASN A 68 -46.19 44.46 26.32
N PRO A 69 -47.15 43.51 26.09
CA PRO A 69 -47.14 42.09 25.64
C PRO A 69 -48.05 41.87 24.37
N GLU A 70 -48.40 40.67 23.87
CA GLU A 70 -49.51 39.74 24.26
C GLU A 70 -49.75 38.68 23.12
N SER A 71 -50.48 37.55 23.24
CA SER A 71 -51.00 36.70 24.34
C SER A 71 -51.60 35.37 23.78
N SER A 72 -51.64 34.27 24.58
CA SER A 72 -52.58 33.08 24.50
C SER A 72 -52.75 32.27 23.18
N ALA A 73 -53.29 31.04 23.09
CA ALA A 73 -53.59 29.88 23.97
C ALA A 73 -53.62 28.61 23.05
N GLU A 74 -53.02 27.47 23.38
CA GLU A 74 -53.55 26.31 24.14
C GLU A 74 -54.41 25.25 23.36
N HIS A 75 -54.08 23.97 23.59
CA HIS A 75 -54.96 22.78 23.62
C HIS A 75 -55.32 21.89 22.38
N THR A 76 -55.13 20.57 22.59
CA THR A 76 -55.84 19.36 22.02
C THR A 76 -55.65 18.80 20.58
N GLN A 77 -54.88 17.71 20.53
CA GLN A 77 -55.27 16.31 20.16
C GLN A 77 -55.69 15.83 18.74
N ARG A 78 -55.11 14.64 18.42
CA ARG A 78 -55.67 13.41 17.78
C ARG A 78 -55.64 13.17 16.23
N VAL A 79 -54.80 12.18 15.88
CA VAL A 79 -55.13 10.93 15.13
C VAL A 79 -55.49 11.00 13.62
N GLU A 80 -54.55 10.50 12.79
CA GLU A 80 -54.64 9.42 11.75
C GLU A 80 -55.91 9.17 10.89
N PRO A 81 -55.81 8.49 9.70
CA PRO A 81 -54.68 8.33 8.75
C PRO A 81 -55.06 8.31 7.23
N VAL A 82 -54.05 8.18 6.34
CA VAL A 82 -53.92 7.31 5.11
C VAL A 82 -55.24 6.75 4.46
N PRO A 83 -55.46 6.74 3.09
CA PRO A 83 -54.47 6.52 2.00
C PRO A 83 -54.64 7.24 0.62
N ARG A 84 -53.57 7.14 -0.20
CA ARG A 84 -53.48 6.92 -1.68
C ARG A 84 -54.68 7.28 -2.60
N ARG A 85 -54.43 8.11 -3.65
CA ARG A 85 -54.30 7.69 -5.09
C ARG A 85 -53.98 8.86 -6.05
N HIS A 86 -53.37 8.54 -7.20
CA HIS A 86 -53.19 9.37 -8.41
C HIS A 86 -54.55 9.63 -9.14
N PRO A 87 -54.69 10.47 -10.22
CA PRO A 87 -53.65 10.91 -11.19
C PRO A 87 -53.79 12.27 -11.94
N ARG A 88 -52.89 12.48 -12.92
CA ARG A 88 -53.01 13.23 -14.22
C ARG A 88 -53.02 14.78 -14.30
N ARG A 89 -51.90 15.28 -14.87
CA ARG A 89 -51.73 16.34 -15.90
C ARG A 89 -52.96 17.12 -16.43
N GLN A 90 -52.85 18.46 -16.42
CA GLN A 90 -52.79 19.40 -17.58
C GLN A 90 -52.25 20.75 -17.04
N VAL A 91 -51.20 21.40 -17.57
CA VAL A 91 -50.96 22.08 -18.88
C VAL A 91 -51.63 23.47 -18.98
N GLY A 92 -50.78 24.51 -19.02
CA GLY A 92 -51.09 25.92 -19.31
C GLY A 92 -50.21 26.89 -18.48
N THR A 93 -49.73 28.07 -18.88
CA THR A 93 -49.36 28.70 -20.18
C THR A 93 -48.96 30.17 -19.88
N MET A 94 -47.72 30.56 -20.21
CA MET A 94 -47.24 31.91 -20.60
C MET A 94 -47.39 33.20 -19.72
N ARG A 95 -46.21 33.81 -19.46
CA ARG A 95 -45.76 35.22 -19.72
C ARG A 95 -46.28 36.47 -18.96
N SER A 96 -45.36 37.07 -18.18
CA SER A 96 -45.07 38.52 -17.93
C SER A 96 -43.68 38.63 -17.21
N VAL A 97 -42.76 39.62 -17.30
CA VAL A 97 -42.55 40.93 -18.02
C VAL A 97 -43.29 42.13 -17.41
N PRO A 98 -42.70 43.34 -17.16
CA PRO A 98 -41.37 43.93 -17.55
C PRO A 98 -40.39 44.15 -16.34
N ILE A 99 -39.14 44.68 -16.37
CA ILE A 99 -38.39 45.74 -17.15
C ILE A 99 -38.84 47.18 -16.76
N PRO A 100 -38.00 48.27 -16.71
CA PRO A 100 -36.57 48.52 -17.07
C PRO A 100 -35.61 48.70 -15.84
N ALA A 101 -34.28 48.93 -15.90
CA ALA A 101 -33.34 49.55 -16.88
C ALA A 101 -33.31 51.12 -16.83
N ASP A 102 -32.38 51.92 -17.37
CA ASP A 102 -31.17 51.81 -18.26
C ASP A 102 -30.10 52.87 -17.78
N GLU A 103 -29.01 53.38 -18.41
CA GLU A 103 -28.27 53.32 -19.70
C GLU A 103 -26.76 53.77 -19.40
N VAL A 104 -25.97 54.44 -20.27
CA VAL A 104 -24.92 53.85 -21.17
C VAL A 104 -23.62 54.71 -21.26
N ALA A 105 -22.47 54.13 -21.67
CA ALA A 105 -21.31 54.75 -22.39
C ALA A 105 -20.15 53.73 -22.60
N GLU A 106 -19.97 53.10 -23.78
CA GLU A 106 -19.19 53.52 -24.98
C GLU A 106 -17.65 53.26 -24.93
N SER A 107 -16.96 52.82 -26.01
CA SER A 107 -17.40 52.25 -27.32
C SER A 107 -16.27 51.52 -28.10
N GLY A 108 -16.64 50.59 -29.00
CA GLY A 108 -15.85 50.15 -30.19
C GLY A 108 -14.81 49.02 -30.04
N HIS A 109 -14.56 48.15 -31.05
CA HIS A 109 -15.35 47.77 -32.25
C HIS A 109 -14.87 46.39 -32.80
N LEU A 110 -15.59 45.81 -33.77
CA LEU A 110 -15.47 44.43 -34.31
C LEU A 110 -14.67 44.37 -35.67
N PRO A 111 -14.39 43.22 -36.37
CA PRO A 111 -15.30 42.08 -36.62
C PRO A 111 -14.77 40.62 -36.80
N GLU A 112 -15.71 39.67 -36.58
CA GLU A 112 -16.13 38.50 -37.43
C GLU A 112 -15.22 37.25 -37.66
N GLU A 113 -15.74 36.03 -37.94
CA GLU A 113 -17.14 35.57 -38.16
C GLU A 113 -17.44 34.13 -37.61
N GLU A 114 -18.61 33.57 -37.96
CA GLU A 114 -19.33 32.34 -37.55
C GLU A 114 -18.55 30.99 -37.38
N GLY A 115 -19.08 29.96 -36.69
CA GLY A 115 -20.31 29.89 -35.88
C GLY A 115 -20.88 28.48 -35.56
N ARG A 116 -22.01 28.48 -34.83
CA ARG A 116 -23.04 27.43 -34.62
C ARG A 116 -22.69 25.95 -34.27
N THR A 117 -22.76 25.68 -32.96
CA THR A 117 -23.71 24.74 -32.29
C THR A 117 -23.99 23.31 -32.83
N THR A 118 -23.88 22.31 -31.93
CA THR A 118 -25.03 21.48 -31.48
C THR A 118 -24.72 20.71 -30.17
N ARG A 119 -25.75 20.14 -29.52
CA ARG A 119 -25.69 19.37 -28.25
C ARG A 119 -26.62 18.14 -28.32
N PHE A 120 -26.51 17.26 -27.30
CA PHE A 120 -27.31 16.04 -27.04
C PHE A 120 -26.91 14.81 -27.91
N SER A 121 -27.12 13.55 -27.47
CA SER A 121 -28.01 13.01 -26.42
C SER A 121 -27.36 11.83 -25.65
N PRO A 122 -27.80 11.53 -24.39
CA PRO A 122 -27.40 10.32 -23.65
C PRO A 122 -28.16 9.03 -24.05
N TYR A 123 -27.73 7.89 -23.46
CA TYR A 123 -28.41 6.60 -23.14
C TYR A 123 -29.88 6.41 -23.65
N ASP A 124 -30.33 5.24 -24.15
CA ASP A 124 -30.17 3.91 -23.53
C ASP A 124 -30.57 2.68 -24.39
N LEU A 125 -30.08 1.50 -24.00
CA LEU A 125 -30.69 0.13 -24.00
C LEU A 125 -31.46 -0.51 -25.22
N VAL A 126 -30.95 -1.71 -25.61
CA VAL A 126 -31.63 -3.06 -25.53
C VAL A 126 -32.24 -3.80 -26.75
N HIS A 127 -31.70 -5.03 -26.91
CA HIS A 127 -32.25 -6.31 -27.44
C HIS A 127 -32.66 -6.57 -28.91
N ARG A 128 -32.03 -7.65 -29.39
CA ARG A 128 -32.59 -8.90 -29.97
C ARG A 128 -32.47 -9.17 -31.46
N ASP A 129 -32.19 -10.44 -31.70
CA ASP A 129 -32.02 -11.13 -32.98
C ASP A 129 -33.33 -11.26 -33.75
N VAL A 130 -33.24 -11.23 -35.08
CA VAL A 130 -33.69 -12.32 -35.98
C VAL A 130 -33.06 -12.08 -37.36
N ALA A 131 -32.90 -13.15 -38.16
CA ALA A 131 -32.10 -13.15 -39.39
C ALA A 131 -32.93 -13.10 -40.69
N VAL A 132 -32.23 -13.29 -41.82
CA VAL A 132 -32.68 -13.75 -43.16
C VAL A 132 -32.72 -12.70 -44.29
N HIS A 133 -31.72 -12.84 -45.20
CA HIS A 133 -31.70 -12.48 -46.64
C HIS A 133 -31.83 -10.99 -47.08
N SER A 134 -31.35 -10.57 -48.26
CA SER A 134 -30.26 -11.05 -49.15
C SER A 134 -30.04 -10.07 -50.33
N ARG A 135 -28.83 -10.08 -50.93
CA ARG A 135 -28.45 -9.48 -52.25
C ARG A 135 -28.36 -7.95 -52.29
N ASP A 136 -27.17 -7.39 -52.61
CA ASP A 136 -26.60 -7.02 -53.94
C ASP A 136 -27.11 -5.61 -54.38
N THR A 137 -26.30 -4.61 -54.79
CA THR A 137 -25.05 -4.59 -55.60
C THR A 137 -24.11 -3.39 -55.29
N HIS A 138 -22.94 -3.34 -55.97
CA HIS A 138 -21.84 -2.35 -55.99
C HIS A 138 -22.23 -0.83 -55.97
N ARG A 139 -21.36 0.12 -55.53
CA ARG A 139 -20.10 0.56 -56.20
C ARG A 139 -19.22 1.57 -55.40
N VAL A 140 -17.90 1.47 -55.60
CA VAL A 140 -16.84 2.53 -55.71
C VAL A 140 -16.40 3.36 -54.47
N ASP A 141 -15.08 3.33 -54.19
CA ASP A 141 -14.30 4.22 -53.32
C ASP A 141 -13.75 5.48 -54.04
N PRO A 142 -13.42 6.57 -53.30
CA PRO A 142 -12.47 7.59 -53.70
C PRO A 142 -11.18 7.65 -52.84
N PHE A 143 -10.05 7.82 -53.53
CA PHE A 143 -8.65 7.82 -53.10
C PHE A 143 -8.19 8.78 -51.97
N GLY A 144 -7.02 8.50 -51.38
CA GLY A 144 -6.19 9.49 -50.67
C GLY A 144 -4.80 8.99 -50.22
N LEU A 145 -3.75 9.27 -51.00
CA LEU A 145 -2.32 9.19 -50.61
C LEU A 145 -1.76 10.63 -50.44
N PRO A 146 -0.64 10.86 -49.72
CA PRO A 146 0.66 10.91 -50.42
C PRO A 146 1.91 10.47 -49.61
N THR A 147 2.96 10.05 -50.33
CA THR A 147 4.36 9.94 -49.85
C THR A 147 5.30 10.07 -51.05
N GLU A 148 6.37 10.89 -50.98
CA GLU A 148 7.45 10.93 -51.98
C GLU A 148 8.85 11.13 -51.35
N ILE A 149 9.89 11.03 -52.18
CA ILE A 149 11.28 10.61 -51.84
C ILE A 149 12.30 11.59 -52.47
N PRO A 150 13.53 11.72 -51.91
CA PRO A 150 14.75 11.44 -52.70
C PRO A 150 15.83 10.70 -51.88
N GLY A 151 16.89 10.07 -52.41
CA GLY A 151 17.33 9.83 -53.80
C GLY A 151 18.76 9.21 -53.82
N GLU A 152 19.15 8.52 -54.89
CA GLU A 152 20.53 8.01 -55.15
C GLU A 152 21.41 9.06 -55.90
N PRO A 153 22.72 8.88 -56.24
CA PRO A 153 23.61 7.69 -56.16
C PRO A 153 25.09 7.95 -55.69
N ALA A 154 25.96 6.90 -55.78
CA ALA A 154 27.33 6.92 -56.38
C ALA A 154 28.56 6.40 -55.57
N THR A 155 29.17 5.32 -56.10
CA THR A 155 30.62 5.05 -56.35
C THR A 155 31.66 4.62 -55.28
N TYR A 156 32.19 3.38 -55.50
CA TYR A 156 33.58 2.86 -55.42
C TYR A 156 34.43 2.83 -54.11
N GLY A 157 35.00 1.64 -53.82
CA GLY A 157 36.13 1.45 -52.88
C GLY A 157 36.40 -0.01 -52.43
N THR A 158 37.25 -0.76 -53.17
CA THR A 158 37.84 -2.07 -52.78
C THR A 158 39.26 -1.87 -52.18
N PRO A 159 39.91 -2.82 -51.44
CA PRO A 159 39.90 -4.29 -51.59
C PRO A 159 39.79 -5.12 -50.27
N GLY A 160 39.86 -6.46 -50.37
CA GLY A 160 39.74 -7.38 -49.22
C GLY A 160 40.85 -8.43 -49.11
N ALA A 161 40.68 -9.41 -48.20
CA ALA A 161 41.51 -10.62 -48.12
C ALA A 161 40.78 -11.85 -47.51
N TYR A 162 41.04 -13.01 -48.10
CA TYR A 162 40.71 -14.41 -47.75
C TYR A 162 40.50 -14.74 -46.25
N ALA A 163 39.37 -15.38 -45.84
CA ALA A 163 39.01 -16.84 -45.88
C ALA A 163 39.60 -17.64 -44.68
N PRO A 164 39.03 -18.80 -44.20
CA PRO A 164 38.23 -19.84 -44.90
C PRO A 164 36.97 -20.33 -44.08
N PRO A 165 36.43 -21.56 -44.22
CA PRO A 165 35.70 -22.08 -45.39
C PRO A 165 34.34 -22.80 -45.10
N VAL A 166 33.70 -23.27 -46.19
CA VAL A 166 32.58 -24.25 -46.30
C VAL A 166 31.19 -23.83 -45.81
N THR A 167 30.26 -23.72 -46.76
CA THR A 167 28.80 -23.68 -46.56
C THR A 167 28.12 -24.86 -47.24
N SER A 168 27.00 -25.33 -46.69
CA SER A 168 25.95 -26.04 -47.43
C SER A 168 24.62 -25.94 -46.68
N PRO A 169 23.50 -25.51 -47.30
CA PRO A 169 22.27 -25.17 -46.58
C PRO A 169 21.23 -26.30 -46.56
N TYR A 170 20.36 -26.29 -45.54
CA TYR A 170 19.07 -26.99 -45.54
C TYR A 170 17.92 -26.01 -45.29
N LEU A 171 16.74 -26.32 -45.85
CA LEU A 171 15.67 -25.34 -46.06
C LEU A 171 14.93 -24.95 -44.76
N PRO A 172 14.50 -23.67 -44.60
CA PRO A 172 13.50 -23.27 -43.62
C PRO A 172 12.07 -23.66 -44.07
N PRO A 173 11.12 -23.86 -43.15
CA PRO A 173 9.75 -24.25 -43.47
C PRO A 173 8.88 -23.05 -43.88
N GLN A 174 7.95 -23.26 -44.83
CA GLN A 174 6.86 -22.31 -45.09
C GLN A 174 5.52 -22.77 -44.48
N THR A 175 4.68 -21.79 -44.17
CA THR A 175 3.41 -21.95 -43.45
C THR A 175 2.23 -22.30 -44.36
N VAL A 176 1.25 -23.00 -43.79
CA VAL A 176 0.02 -23.47 -44.44
C VAL A 176 -0.87 -22.31 -44.89
N ARG A 177 -1.42 -22.38 -46.12
CA ARG A 177 -2.62 -21.64 -46.53
C ARG A 177 -3.87 -22.51 -46.36
N PRO A 178 -5.03 -21.95 -45.95
CA PRO A 178 -6.31 -22.67 -45.98
C PRO A 178 -6.74 -22.96 -47.43
N GLY A 179 -7.51 -24.03 -47.63
CA GLY A 179 -7.84 -24.54 -48.97
C GLY A 179 -9.14 -23.98 -49.56
N ASN A 180 -9.14 -23.82 -50.89
CA ASN A 180 -10.37 -23.81 -51.69
C ASN A 180 -10.62 -25.23 -52.21
N GLY A 181 -11.77 -25.82 -51.88
CA GLY A 181 -12.20 -27.10 -52.44
C GLY A 181 -12.82 -26.90 -53.83
N PHE A 182 -12.26 -27.52 -54.86
CA PHE A 182 -12.93 -27.60 -56.16
C PHE A 182 -14.01 -28.68 -56.14
N ILE A 183 -15.26 -28.24 -56.29
CA ILE A 183 -16.40 -29.12 -56.57
C ILE A 183 -16.38 -29.43 -58.08
N LEU A 184 -16.54 -30.71 -58.45
CA LEU A 184 -16.65 -31.11 -59.85
C LEU A 184 -18.00 -30.64 -60.43
N PRO A 185 -18.05 -30.13 -61.67
CA PRO A 185 -19.32 -29.81 -62.33
C PRO A 185 -20.14 -31.08 -62.60
N PRO A 186 -21.49 -30.98 -62.64
CA PRO A 186 -22.32 -32.09 -63.09
C PRO A 186 -22.05 -32.41 -64.58
N PRO A 187 -22.19 -33.68 -65.02
CA PRO A 187 -22.02 -34.04 -66.42
C PRO A 187 -23.13 -33.44 -67.30
N PRO A 188 -22.84 -33.14 -68.58
CA PRO A 188 -23.87 -32.75 -69.54
C PRO A 188 -24.84 -33.90 -69.83
N PRO A 189 -26.08 -33.62 -70.26
CA PRO A 189 -27.03 -34.65 -70.64
C PRO A 189 -26.55 -35.43 -71.89
N PRO A 190 -26.83 -36.74 -71.99
CA PRO A 190 -26.43 -37.53 -73.14
C PRO A 190 -27.19 -37.10 -74.40
N THR A 191 -26.45 -36.86 -75.49
CA THR A 191 -27.00 -36.70 -76.84
C THR A 191 -27.67 -38.01 -77.29
N PRO A 192 -28.86 -37.99 -77.91
CA PRO A 192 -29.47 -39.21 -78.44
C PRO A 192 -28.58 -39.80 -79.55
N LEU A 193 -28.26 -41.09 -79.45
CA LEU A 193 -27.60 -41.84 -80.52
C LEU A 193 -28.57 -42.03 -81.69
N THR A 194 -28.05 -41.98 -82.91
CA THR A 194 -28.82 -42.27 -84.13
C THR A 194 -29.17 -43.76 -84.23
N PRO A 195 -30.25 -44.13 -84.96
CA PRO A 195 -30.70 -45.53 -85.05
C PRO A 195 -29.61 -46.52 -85.48
N GLU A 196 -28.69 -46.08 -86.34
CA GLU A 196 -27.60 -46.89 -86.92
C GLU A 196 -26.56 -47.39 -85.89
N VAL A 197 -26.55 -46.84 -84.67
CA VAL A 197 -25.66 -47.30 -83.58
C VAL A 197 -26.33 -48.38 -82.72
N HIS A 198 -27.66 -48.50 -82.72
CA HIS A 198 -28.39 -49.41 -81.83
C HIS A 198 -28.25 -50.89 -82.28
N ASP A 199 -28.49 -51.16 -83.57
CA ASP A 199 -28.43 -52.51 -84.15
C ASP A 199 -27.04 -53.16 -83.99
N ALA A 200 -25.97 -52.36 -84.07
CA ALA A 200 -24.59 -52.82 -83.95
C ALA A 200 -24.27 -53.37 -82.55
N VAL A 201 -24.88 -52.82 -81.49
CA VAL A 201 -24.71 -53.29 -80.11
C VAL A 201 -25.51 -54.57 -79.88
N GLU A 202 -26.74 -54.64 -80.40
CA GLU A 202 -27.63 -55.79 -80.20
C GLU A 202 -27.11 -57.05 -80.93
N GLN A 203 -26.57 -56.93 -82.15
CA GLN A 203 -25.85 -58.03 -82.81
C GLN A 203 -24.66 -58.54 -82.00
N HIS A 204 -23.89 -57.65 -81.37
CA HIS A 204 -22.71 -58.04 -80.60
C HIS A 204 -23.08 -58.83 -79.32
N LEU A 205 -24.20 -58.49 -78.67
CA LEU A 205 -24.74 -59.25 -77.54
C LEU A 205 -25.33 -60.60 -77.98
N TYR A 206 -26.08 -60.62 -79.09
CA TYR A 206 -26.68 -61.85 -79.64
C TYR A 206 -25.65 -62.90 -80.05
N ASN A 207 -24.53 -62.48 -80.65
CA ASN A 207 -23.45 -63.39 -81.04
C ASN A 207 -22.72 -63.99 -79.82
N ASN A 208 -22.45 -63.19 -78.79
CA ASN A 208 -21.83 -63.68 -77.56
C ASN A 208 -22.74 -64.65 -76.78
N TYR A 209 -24.06 -64.38 -76.74
CA TYR A 209 -25.03 -65.29 -76.12
C TYR A 209 -25.07 -66.67 -76.80
N ASN A 210 -25.03 -66.71 -78.14
CA ASN A 210 -25.05 -67.97 -78.89
C ASN A 210 -23.73 -68.75 -78.79
N LEU A 211 -22.58 -68.08 -78.64
CA LEU A 211 -21.29 -68.74 -78.36
C LEU A 211 -21.30 -69.45 -76.99
N LEU A 212 -21.81 -68.79 -75.95
CA LEU A 212 -22.00 -69.40 -74.62
C LEU A 212 -22.96 -70.59 -74.68
N ARG A 213 -24.06 -70.48 -75.44
CA ARG A 213 -25.05 -71.56 -75.59
C ARG A 213 -24.52 -72.81 -76.30
N LYS A 214 -23.55 -72.67 -77.21
CA LYS A 214 -23.02 -73.78 -78.02
C LYS A 214 -22.05 -74.70 -77.26
N ASN A 215 -21.41 -74.19 -76.20
CA ASN A 215 -20.38 -74.92 -75.43
C ASN A 215 -20.92 -75.64 -74.17
N LEU A 216 -22.24 -75.66 -73.95
CA LEU A 216 -22.88 -76.21 -72.73
C LEU A 216 -23.86 -77.38 -72.99
N SER A 217 -23.84 -78.00 -74.17
CA SER A 217 -24.80 -79.04 -74.59
C SER A 217 -24.25 -80.49 -74.58
N GLY A 218 -23.40 -80.83 -73.60
CA GLY A 218 -23.00 -82.21 -73.31
C GLY A 218 -23.99 -82.90 -72.35
N ARG A 219 -24.57 -84.05 -72.74
CA ARG A 219 -25.51 -84.79 -71.87
C ARG A 219 -24.78 -85.57 -70.76
N PRO A 220 -25.32 -85.64 -69.53
CA PRO A 220 -24.68 -86.34 -68.42
C PRO A 220 -24.78 -87.86 -68.56
N GLN A 221 -23.70 -88.56 -68.23
CA GLN A 221 -23.72 -90.00 -67.96
C GLN A 221 -23.72 -90.24 -66.44
N TYR A 222 -24.70 -91.00 -65.95
CA TYR A 222 -24.75 -91.41 -64.54
C TYR A 222 -23.73 -92.53 -64.28
N THR A 223 -22.77 -92.28 -63.40
CA THR A 223 -22.06 -93.33 -62.65
C THR A 223 -22.00 -92.93 -61.18
N SER A 224 -22.23 -93.89 -60.30
CA SER A 224 -22.41 -93.65 -58.87
C SER A 224 -21.11 -93.83 -58.08
N TYR A 225 -20.69 -92.79 -57.37
CA TYR A 225 -19.77 -92.94 -56.23
C TYR A 225 -20.09 -91.92 -55.13
N ASP A 226 -20.19 -92.39 -53.89
CA ASP A 226 -20.70 -91.64 -52.75
C ASP A 226 -19.58 -91.04 -51.87
N ARG A 227 -19.93 -90.05 -51.04
CA ARG A 227 -19.14 -89.44 -49.94
C ARG A 227 -17.77 -88.85 -50.31
N ARG A 228 -17.71 -87.50 -50.36
CA ARG A 228 -16.76 -86.67 -49.56
C ARG A 228 -16.79 -85.15 -49.77
N PHE A 229 -17.59 -84.59 -50.69
CA PHE A 229 -17.54 -83.14 -51.01
C PHE A 229 -17.62 -82.20 -49.79
N SER A 230 -18.54 -82.45 -48.86
CA SER A 230 -18.69 -81.68 -47.62
C SER A 230 -17.44 -81.70 -46.72
N GLN A 231 -16.66 -82.79 -46.71
CA GLN A 231 -15.40 -82.87 -45.96
C GLN A 231 -14.28 -82.06 -46.61
N VAL A 232 -14.29 -81.88 -47.94
CA VAL A 232 -13.33 -81.04 -48.65
C VAL A 232 -13.65 -79.56 -48.41
N VAL A 233 -14.91 -79.16 -48.63
CA VAL A 233 -15.37 -77.78 -48.38
C VAL A 233 -15.15 -77.39 -46.91
N GLY A 234 -15.54 -78.25 -45.95
CA GLY A 234 -15.34 -77.99 -44.53
C GLY A 234 -13.86 -77.87 -44.11
N ARG A 235 -12.96 -78.68 -44.70
CA ARG A 235 -11.52 -78.58 -44.45
C ARG A 235 -10.90 -77.32 -45.04
N THR A 236 -11.34 -76.89 -46.23
CA THR A 236 -10.84 -75.66 -46.86
C THR A 236 -11.36 -74.41 -46.15
N PHE A 237 -12.66 -74.37 -45.81
CA PHE A 237 -13.27 -73.30 -45.02
C PHE A 237 -12.66 -73.20 -43.61
N GLY A 238 -12.46 -74.35 -42.94
CA GLY A 238 -11.78 -74.42 -41.65
C GLY A 238 -10.31 -73.98 -41.71
N ARG A 239 -9.60 -74.25 -42.82
CA ARG A 239 -8.25 -73.70 -43.07
C ARG A 239 -8.28 -72.19 -43.23
N ILE A 240 -9.19 -71.65 -44.06
CA ILE A 240 -9.35 -70.20 -44.28
C ILE A 240 -9.59 -69.48 -42.95
N ILE A 241 -10.54 -69.95 -42.13
CA ILE A 241 -10.79 -69.41 -40.79
C ILE A 241 -9.53 -69.46 -39.92
N ARG A 242 -8.80 -70.58 -39.91
CA ARG A 242 -7.56 -70.70 -39.13
C ARG A 242 -6.48 -69.72 -39.59
N THR A 243 -6.28 -69.55 -40.90
CA THR A 243 -5.34 -68.56 -41.44
C THR A 243 -5.77 -67.13 -41.13
N THR A 244 -7.06 -66.80 -41.23
CA THR A 244 -7.59 -65.48 -40.89
C THR A 244 -7.42 -65.17 -39.40
N LEU A 245 -7.68 -66.13 -38.51
CA LEU A 245 -7.43 -65.99 -37.06
C LEU A 245 -5.95 -65.81 -36.75
N VAL A 246 -5.05 -66.54 -37.43
CA VAL A 246 -3.59 -66.36 -37.28
C VAL A 246 -3.13 -64.99 -37.81
N LEU A 247 -3.72 -64.51 -38.91
CA LEU A 247 -3.43 -63.18 -39.46
C LEU A 247 -3.92 -62.06 -38.52
N ILE A 248 -5.14 -62.19 -37.97
CA ILE A 248 -5.67 -61.28 -36.94
C ILE A 248 -4.75 -61.29 -35.71
N LEU A 249 -4.35 -62.47 -35.22
CA LEU A 249 -3.44 -62.58 -34.08
C LEU A 249 -2.06 -61.95 -34.38
N ALA A 250 -1.50 -62.16 -35.58
CA ALA A 250 -0.24 -61.56 -36.00
C ALA A 250 -0.33 -60.02 -36.09
N VAL A 251 -1.44 -59.48 -36.62
CA VAL A 251 -1.71 -58.04 -36.64
C VAL A 251 -1.88 -57.48 -35.23
N VAL A 252 -2.61 -58.18 -34.35
CA VAL A 252 -2.76 -57.79 -32.93
C VAL A 252 -1.41 -57.79 -32.21
N LEU A 253 -0.56 -58.79 -32.43
CA LEU A 253 0.79 -58.85 -31.85
C LEU A 253 1.72 -57.77 -32.42
N LEU A 254 1.64 -57.46 -33.71
CA LEU A 254 2.38 -56.34 -34.32
C LEU A 254 1.95 -54.98 -33.74
N VAL A 255 0.64 -54.73 -33.62
CA VAL A 255 0.09 -53.50 -33.03
C VAL A 255 0.44 -53.40 -31.55
N ALA A 256 0.37 -54.50 -30.80
CA ALA A 256 0.79 -54.54 -29.40
C ALA A 256 2.29 -54.29 -29.24
N GLY A 257 3.14 -54.94 -30.03
CA GLY A 257 4.59 -54.74 -30.03
C GLY A 257 5.00 -53.31 -30.38
N PHE A 258 4.36 -52.73 -31.41
CA PHE A 258 4.57 -51.32 -31.77
C PHE A 258 4.09 -50.37 -30.67
N GLY A 259 2.95 -50.66 -30.04
CA GLY A 259 2.44 -49.91 -28.88
C GLY A 259 3.39 -49.94 -27.68
N VAL A 260 3.92 -51.11 -27.32
CA VAL A 260 4.93 -51.28 -26.25
C VAL A 260 6.23 -50.55 -26.62
N GLY A 261 6.69 -50.64 -27.87
CA GLY A 261 7.86 -49.92 -28.36
C GLY A 261 7.72 -48.39 -28.25
N MET A 262 6.57 -47.84 -28.63
CA MET A 262 6.26 -46.42 -28.44
C MET A 262 6.22 -46.04 -26.96
N ILE A 263 5.54 -46.82 -26.11
CA ILE A 263 5.47 -46.56 -24.67
C ILE A 263 6.87 -46.54 -24.06
N TYR A 264 7.72 -47.53 -24.37
CA TYR A 264 9.11 -47.59 -23.90
C TYR A 264 9.93 -46.38 -24.38
N GLY A 265 9.79 -45.97 -25.64
CA GLY A 265 10.45 -44.77 -26.18
C GLY A 265 10.00 -43.47 -25.49
N TYR A 266 8.70 -43.33 -25.17
CA TYR A 266 8.17 -42.18 -24.44
C TYR A 266 8.62 -42.17 -22.97
N VAL A 267 8.63 -43.33 -22.30
CA VAL A 267 9.16 -43.50 -20.93
C VAL A 267 10.64 -43.13 -20.88
N ARG A 268 11.47 -43.68 -21.79
CA ARG A 268 12.92 -43.38 -21.86
C ARG A 268 13.24 -41.91 -22.18
N SER A 269 12.31 -41.18 -22.80
CA SER A 269 12.39 -39.73 -23.04
C SER A 269 11.64 -38.89 -21.98
N THR A 270 11.30 -39.47 -20.83
CA THR A 270 10.66 -38.75 -19.71
C THR A 270 11.71 -38.29 -18.70
N GLU A 271 11.97 -36.99 -18.64
CA GLU A 271 12.74 -36.39 -17.55
C GLU A 271 11.99 -36.54 -16.21
N PRO A 272 12.66 -36.83 -15.09
CA PRO A 272 12.06 -36.80 -13.76
C PRO A 272 11.62 -35.36 -13.40
N ILE A 273 10.74 -35.20 -12.41
CA ILE A 273 10.29 -33.88 -11.96
C ILE A 273 11.39 -33.24 -11.11
N PRO A 274 11.93 -32.06 -11.47
CA PRO A 274 12.94 -31.37 -10.68
C PRO A 274 12.42 -31.01 -9.27
N ALA A 275 13.20 -31.34 -8.23
CA ALA A 275 12.80 -31.13 -6.84
C ALA A 275 12.57 -29.65 -6.46
N ASN A 276 13.20 -28.72 -7.18
CA ASN A 276 12.93 -27.29 -7.03
C ASN A 276 11.49 -26.94 -7.47
N LEU A 277 10.93 -27.54 -8.53
CA LEU A 277 9.54 -27.26 -8.93
C LEU A 277 8.50 -27.68 -7.87
N MET A 278 8.86 -28.57 -6.94
CA MET A 278 8.02 -28.93 -5.79
C MET A 278 8.15 -27.95 -4.61
N THR A 279 9.10 -27.01 -4.64
CA THR A 279 9.46 -26.15 -3.48
C THR A 279 9.61 -24.65 -3.79
N SER A 280 9.82 -24.28 -5.06
CA SER A 280 9.93 -22.90 -5.56
C SER A 280 8.56 -22.33 -5.99
N GLY A 281 7.55 -22.52 -5.15
CA GLY A 281 6.22 -21.99 -5.39
C GLY A 281 6.18 -20.46 -5.36
N VAL A 282 5.46 -19.86 -6.31
CA VAL A 282 4.92 -18.50 -6.19
C VAL A 282 3.90 -18.51 -5.04
N GLU A 283 4.09 -17.64 -4.05
CA GLU A 283 3.23 -17.54 -2.85
C GLU A 283 2.96 -16.05 -2.55
N THR A 284 1.71 -15.71 -2.25
CA THR A 284 1.28 -14.33 -1.99
C THR A 284 2.00 -13.77 -0.77
N SER A 285 2.70 -12.65 -0.93
CA SER A 285 3.22 -11.90 0.22
C SER A 285 2.12 -10.99 0.78
N LEU A 286 1.94 -11.00 2.09
CA LEU A 286 0.84 -10.33 2.80
C LEU A 286 1.37 -9.14 3.60
N VAL A 287 0.67 -8.00 3.54
CA VAL A 287 1.01 -6.77 4.24
C VAL A 287 -0.06 -6.49 5.30
N TYR A 288 0.35 -6.27 6.54
CA TYR A 288 -0.54 -6.05 7.69
C TYR A 288 -0.33 -4.66 8.30
N ASP A 289 -1.35 -4.09 8.94
CA ASP A 289 -1.23 -2.85 9.74
C ASP A 289 -0.66 -3.11 11.15
N SER A 290 -0.64 -2.09 12.00
CA SER A 290 -0.17 -2.19 13.39
C SER A 290 -1.08 -3.01 14.31
N GLU A 291 -2.35 -3.20 13.94
CA GLU A 291 -3.35 -3.97 14.69
C GLU A 291 -3.36 -5.46 14.26
N GLY A 292 -2.81 -5.76 13.09
CA GLY A 292 -2.75 -7.09 12.48
C GLY A 292 -3.79 -7.34 11.39
N ASN A 293 -4.56 -6.33 10.96
CA ASN A 293 -5.49 -6.47 9.84
C ASN A 293 -4.73 -6.50 8.51
N LEU A 294 -5.28 -7.18 7.50
CA LEU A 294 -4.65 -7.34 6.19
C LEU A 294 -4.87 -6.08 5.32
N LEU A 295 -3.79 -5.36 5.00
CA LEU A 295 -3.80 -4.15 4.16
C LEU A 295 -3.66 -4.44 2.66
N SER A 296 -2.89 -5.46 2.28
CA SER A 296 -2.63 -5.76 0.86
C SER A 296 -2.06 -7.17 0.62
N ARG A 297 -2.28 -7.66 -0.59
CA ARG A 297 -1.87 -8.99 -1.08
C ARG A 297 -1.00 -8.81 -2.33
N GLN A 298 0.28 -9.17 -2.26
CA GLN A 298 1.20 -9.11 -3.41
C GLN A 298 1.18 -10.46 -4.16
N THR A 299 0.63 -10.45 -5.37
CA THR A 299 0.35 -11.65 -6.20
C THR A 299 1.34 -11.83 -7.37
N GLY A 300 2.42 -11.04 -7.39
CA GLY A 300 3.44 -11.01 -8.43
C GLY A 300 2.96 -10.57 -9.82
N THR A 301 3.87 -10.58 -10.79
CA THR A 301 3.57 -10.28 -12.21
C THR A 301 2.64 -11.30 -12.87
N MET A 302 2.56 -12.52 -12.32
CA MET A 302 1.62 -13.56 -12.74
C MET A 302 0.18 -13.27 -12.30
N ASN A 303 -0.02 -12.33 -11.36
CA ASN A 303 -1.26 -12.10 -10.62
C ASN A 303 -1.90 -13.41 -10.14
N ILE A 304 -1.13 -14.24 -9.41
CA ILE A 304 -1.60 -15.47 -8.80
C ILE A 304 -1.70 -15.24 -7.29
N ASP A 305 -2.89 -15.46 -6.73
CA ASP A 305 -3.08 -15.39 -5.28
C ASP A 305 -3.10 -16.81 -4.68
N ARG A 306 -2.02 -17.16 -3.98
CA ARG A 306 -1.77 -18.47 -3.39
C ARG A 306 -1.13 -18.36 -2.01
N GLN A 307 -1.79 -18.93 -1.01
CA GLN A 307 -1.15 -19.36 0.23
C GLN A 307 -1.12 -20.89 0.24
N ASN A 308 -0.07 -21.47 0.82
CA ASN A 308 -0.05 -22.89 1.13
C ASN A 308 -0.68 -23.15 2.50
N ILE A 309 -1.44 -24.22 2.63
CA ILE A 309 -1.82 -24.83 3.91
C ILE A 309 -1.22 -26.25 3.99
N ALA A 310 -0.77 -26.69 5.18
CA ALA A 310 -0.26 -28.04 5.33
C ALA A 310 -1.43 -29.04 5.38
N TYR A 311 -1.24 -30.24 4.85
CA TYR A 311 -2.29 -31.26 4.87
C TYR A 311 -2.71 -31.63 6.29
N ALA A 312 -1.79 -31.56 7.26
CA ALA A 312 -2.06 -31.79 8.67
C ALA A 312 -3.14 -30.85 9.22
N ASP A 313 -3.13 -29.57 8.84
CA ASP A 313 -4.08 -28.55 9.33
C ASP A 313 -5.53 -28.79 8.83
N ILE A 314 -5.68 -29.61 7.78
CA ILE A 314 -6.97 -29.90 7.13
C ILE A 314 -7.33 -31.39 7.12
N ALA A 315 -6.52 -32.27 7.73
CA ALA A 315 -6.67 -33.73 7.62
C ALA A 315 -8.01 -34.24 8.18
N ASP A 316 -8.45 -33.67 9.31
CA ASP A 316 -9.69 -34.07 9.99
C ASP A 316 -10.96 -33.44 9.37
N THR A 317 -10.78 -32.46 8.47
CA THR A 317 -11.89 -31.71 7.85
C THR A 317 -12.65 -32.51 6.79
N TYR A 318 -13.60 -31.84 6.12
CA TYR A 318 -14.27 -32.37 4.93
C TYR A 318 -13.59 -31.98 3.60
N VAL A 319 -12.51 -31.19 3.61
CA VAL A 319 -11.79 -30.74 2.41
C VAL A 319 -11.30 -31.94 1.59
N ALA A 320 -10.32 -32.70 2.10
CA ALA A 320 -9.71 -33.80 1.33
C ALA A 320 -10.75 -34.84 0.88
N LYS A 321 -11.72 -35.17 1.75
CA LYS A 321 -12.84 -36.07 1.46
C LYS A 321 -13.67 -35.60 0.27
N ALA A 322 -14.00 -34.30 0.20
CA ALA A 322 -14.81 -33.73 -0.88
C ALA A 322 -14.11 -33.78 -2.25
N PHE A 323 -12.81 -33.46 -2.31
CA PHE A 323 -12.04 -33.55 -3.56
C PHE A 323 -11.86 -34.99 -4.02
N ILE A 324 -11.53 -35.93 -3.11
CA ILE A 324 -11.46 -37.37 -3.43
C ILE A 324 -12.81 -37.86 -3.98
N ALA A 325 -13.93 -37.55 -3.31
CA ALA A 325 -15.26 -38.03 -3.69
C ALA A 325 -15.71 -37.64 -5.11
N ILE A 326 -15.19 -36.54 -5.67
CA ILE A 326 -15.64 -36.00 -6.97
C ILE A 326 -14.60 -36.03 -8.08
N GLU A 327 -13.31 -35.90 -7.76
CA GLU A 327 -12.23 -35.95 -8.74
C GLU A 327 -11.57 -37.33 -8.83
N ASP A 328 -11.52 -38.13 -7.76
CA ASP A 328 -10.78 -39.41 -7.76
C ASP A 328 -11.16 -40.38 -6.62
N GLU A 329 -12.33 -41.01 -6.72
CA GLU A 329 -12.94 -41.83 -5.64
C GLU A 329 -12.11 -43.04 -5.16
N ARG A 330 -11.04 -43.42 -5.89
CA ARG A 330 -10.08 -44.48 -5.52
C ARG A 330 -8.67 -43.96 -5.22
N PHE A 331 -8.51 -42.67 -4.88
CA PHE A 331 -7.22 -41.99 -4.74
C PHE A 331 -6.16 -42.77 -3.94
N TYR A 332 -6.54 -43.46 -2.86
CA TYR A 332 -5.62 -44.26 -2.04
C TYR A 332 -5.25 -45.62 -2.66
N ASP A 333 -6.15 -46.26 -3.42
CA ASP A 333 -6.02 -47.63 -3.92
C ASP A 333 -5.04 -47.79 -5.09
N HIS A 334 -4.82 -46.72 -5.87
CA HIS A 334 -4.20 -46.82 -7.19
C HIS A 334 -2.74 -46.34 -7.23
N ILE A 335 -1.95 -46.86 -8.18
CA ILE A 335 -0.50 -46.60 -8.35
C ILE A 335 -0.20 -45.28 -9.08
N GLY A 336 -0.76 -44.16 -8.63
CA GLY A 336 -0.66 -42.86 -9.31
C GLY A 336 -1.55 -42.73 -10.55
N ILE A 337 -1.73 -43.82 -11.32
CA ILE A 337 -2.77 -43.97 -12.36
C ILE A 337 -3.84 -44.98 -11.92
N ASP A 338 -5.06 -44.86 -12.45
CA ASP A 338 -6.16 -45.82 -12.25
C ASP A 338 -6.48 -46.56 -13.57
N PRO A 339 -6.01 -47.82 -13.74
CA PRO A 339 -6.28 -48.61 -14.95
C PRO A 339 -7.77 -48.93 -15.17
N LYS A 340 -8.56 -49.11 -14.10
CA LYS A 340 -10.01 -49.40 -14.21
C LYS A 340 -10.75 -48.18 -14.76
N ARG A 341 -10.39 -46.99 -14.30
CA ARG A 341 -10.93 -45.70 -14.76
C ARG A 341 -10.49 -45.35 -16.18
N ILE A 342 -9.25 -45.65 -16.55
CA ILE A 342 -8.74 -45.49 -17.93
C ILE A 342 -9.48 -46.43 -18.89
N ALA A 343 -9.60 -47.73 -18.56
CA ALA A 343 -10.33 -48.69 -19.38
C ALA A 343 -11.82 -48.33 -19.52
N SER A 344 -12.47 -47.95 -18.42
CA SER A 344 -13.86 -47.48 -18.42
C SER A 344 -14.06 -46.24 -19.30
N ALA A 345 -13.14 -45.25 -19.24
CA ALA A 345 -13.21 -44.07 -20.10
C ALA A 345 -12.99 -44.41 -21.59
N LEU A 346 -12.11 -45.37 -21.91
CA LEU A 346 -11.89 -45.84 -23.28
C LEU A 346 -13.14 -46.55 -23.83
N VAL A 347 -13.75 -47.46 -23.05
CA VAL A 347 -15.01 -48.13 -23.43
C VAL A 347 -16.14 -47.11 -23.60
N SER A 348 -16.24 -46.13 -22.70
CA SER A 348 -17.20 -45.02 -22.82
C SER A 348 -16.99 -44.22 -24.11
N ALA A 349 -15.74 -43.89 -24.49
CA ALA A 349 -15.46 -43.21 -25.75
C ALA A 349 -15.85 -44.04 -26.98
N VAL A 350 -15.59 -45.36 -26.99
CA VAL A 350 -15.97 -46.25 -28.09
C VAL A 350 -17.48 -46.34 -28.26
N ILE A 351 -18.24 -46.43 -27.16
CA ILE A 351 -19.71 -46.50 -27.19
C ILE A 351 -20.34 -45.16 -27.60
N ASN A 352 -19.78 -44.03 -27.17
CA ASN A 352 -20.34 -42.68 -27.38
C ASN A 352 -19.64 -41.94 -28.54
N SER A 353 -19.47 -42.61 -29.69
CA SER A 353 -18.98 -42.01 -30.95
C SER A 353 -17.69 -41.19 -30.81
N GLY A 354 -16.74 -41.66 -30.00
CA GLY A 354 -15.45 -41.02 -29.74
C GLY A 354 -15.40 -40.09 -28.53
N SER A 355 -16.52 -39.79 -27.87
CA SER A 355 -16.61 -38.81 -26.77
C SER A 355 -16.80 -39.48 -25.40
N PRO A 356 -15.77 -39.61 -24.54
CA PRO A 356 -15.93 -40.23 -23.22
C PRO A 356 -16.80 -39.39 -22.29
N THR A 357 -17.78 -40.03 -21.64
CA THR A 357 -18.73 -39.37 -20.73
C THR A 357 -18.13 -38.92 -19.38
N HIS A 358 -16.93 -39.40 -19.03
CA HIS A 358 -16.23 -39.08 -17.79
C HIS A 358 -14.70 -39.06 -17.95
N GLY A 359 -14.04 -38.19 -17.18
CA GLY A 359 -12.59 -38.00 -17.25
C GLY A 359 -11.79 -39.13 -16.59
N GLY A 360 -10.81 -39.67 -17.31
CA GLY A 360 -9.96 -40.78 -16.88
C GLY A 360 -8.59 -40.39 -16.29
N SER A 361 -8.49 -39.28 -15.55
CA SER A 361 -7.23 -38.83 -14.93
C SER A 361 -7.36 -38.64 -13.43
N THR A 362 -6.37 -39.13 -12.69
CA THR A 362 -6.30 -39.13 -11.21
C THR A 362 -5.86 -37.79 -10.64
N ILE A 363 -6.01 -37.57 -9.32
CA ILE A 363 -5.46 -36.41 -8.60
C ILE A 363 -3.93 -36.35 -8.74
N VAL A 364 -3.25 -37.49 -8.71
CA VAL A 364 -1.78 -37.54 -8.92
C VAL A 364 -1.38 -37.02 -10.31
N GLN A 365 -2.11 -37.42 -11.36
CA GLN A 365 -1.93 -36.89 -12.71
C GLN A 365 -2.24 -35.39 -12.81
N GLN A 366 -3.32 -34.92 -12.16
CA GLN A 366 -3.65 -33.49 -12.13
C GLN A 366 -2.52 -32.69 -11.45
N THR A 367 -2.02 -33.16 -10.31
CA THR A 367 -0.91 -32.55 -9.56
C THR A 367 0.34 -32.38 -10.45
N ILE A 368 0.70 -33.39 -11.23
CA ILE A 368 1.84 -33.31 -12.16
C ILE A 368 1.59 -32.31 -13.29
N LYS A 369 0.36 -32.24 -13.82
CA LYS A 369 0.01 -31.23 -14.83
C LYS A 369 0.16 -29.81 -14.26
N LEU A 370 -0.18 -29.61 -12.99
CA LEU A 370 -0.07 -28.32 -12.30
C LEU A 370 1.39 -27.96 -12.00
N ILE A 371 2.19 -28.88 -11.45
CA ILE A 371 3.64 -28.67 -11.17
C ILE A 371 4.44 -28.39 -12.45
N THR A 372 4.12 -29.09 -13.55
CA THR A 372 4.93 -29.01 -14.79
C THR A 372 4.42 -27.98 -15.82
N GLY A 373 3.23 -27.39 -15.63
CA GLY A 373 2.62 -26.41 -16.55
C GLY A 373 2.40 -26.90 -17.99
N ASN A 374 2.55 -28.20 -18.26
CA ASN A 374 2.81 -28.70 -19.61
C ASN A 374 1.51 -29.03 -20.37
N ASP A 375 0.93 -28.03 -21.04
CA ASP A 375 -0.40 -28.13 -21.68
C ASP A 375 -0.44 -28.75 -23.09
N ARG A 376 0.69 -29.24 -23.61
CA ARG A 376 0.74 -29.87 -24.96
C ARG A 376 -0.21 -31.07 -25.07
N ARG A 377 -1.04 -31.12 -26.12
CA ARG A 377 -1.95 -32.25 -26.40
C ARG A 377 -1.29 -33.26 -27.34
N SER A 378 -0.55 -34.22 -26.79
CA SER A 378 -0.01 -35.36 -27.55
C SER A 378 -0.14 -36.68 -26.78
N SER A 379 -0.22 -37.80 -27.51
CA SER A 379 -0.23 -39.16 -26.95
C SER A 379 1.05 -39.44 -26.15
N GLN A 380 2.21 -39.01 -26.68
CA GLN A 380 3.48 -39.02 -25.97
C GLN A 380 3.35 -38.36 -24.59
N ARG A 381 2.91 -37.09 -24.51
CA ARG A 381 2.81 -36.39 -23.23
C ARG A 381 1.89 -37.13 -22.24
N LYS A 382 0.83 -37.80 -22.71
CA LYS A 382 -0.07 -38.55 -21.81
C LYS A 382 0.58 -39.82 -21.26
N VAL A 383 1.41 -40.53 -22.03
CA VAL A 383 2.22 -41.66 -21.53
C VAL A 383 3.29 -41.19 -20.55
N GLN A 384 3.97 -40.08 -20.85
CA GLN A 384 4.96 -39.48 -19.94
C GLN A 384 4.33 -38.96 -18.63
N GLU A 385 3.10 -38.44 -18.70
CA GLU A 385 2.29 -38.04 -17.55
C GLU A 385 1.89 -39.26 -16.68
N TRP A 386 1.51 -40.39 -17.29
CA TRP A 386 1.26 -41.64 -16.57
C TRP A 386 2.52 -42.17 -15.87
N TYR A 387 3.66 -42.18 -16.55
CA TYR A 387 4.93 -42.65 -15.97
C TYR A 387 5.37 -41.76 -14.80
N ARG A 388 5.31 -40.43 -14.97
CA ARG A 388 5.55 -39.48 -13.86
C ARG A 388 4.56 -39.67 -12.71
N ALA A 389 3.31 -40.03 -12.98
CA ALA A 389 2.31 -40.28 -11.93
C ALA A 389 2.62 -41.53 -11.09
N ILE A 390 3.16 -42.59 -11.70
CA ILE A 390 3.67 -43.75 -10.96
C ILE A 390 4.88 -43.32 -10.11
N MET A 391 5.91 -42.70 -10.72
CA MET A 391 7.11 -42.27 -9.99
C MET A 391 6.80 -41.32 -8.81
N LEU A 392 5.92 -40.34 -9.00
CA LEU A 392 5.55 -39.39 -7.94
C LEU A 392 4.82 -40.09 -6.78
N ASN A 393 4.03 -41.11 -7.09
CA ASN A 393 3.30 -41.94 -6.11
C ASN A 393 4.22 -42.93 -5.37
N GLU A 394 5.40 -43.23 -5.92
CA GLU A 394 6.46 -43.99 -5.23
C GLU A 394 7.36 -43.08 -4.38
N GLN A 395 7.55 -41.83 -4.80
CA GLN A 395 8.42 -40.85 -4.13
C GLN A 395 7.75 -40.06 -3.00
N LEU A 396 6.42 -39.85 -3.06
CA LEU A 396 5.67 -39.03 -2.09
C LEU A 396 4.49 -39.80 -1.49
N SER A 397 4.18 -39.49 -0.23
CA SER A 397 2.96 -40.00 0.40
C SER A 397 1.70 -39.45 -0.27
N LYS A 398 0.59 -40.20 -0.22
CA LYS A 398 -0.72 -39.76 -0.72
C LYS A 398 -1.15 -38.42 -0.11
N ASN A 399 -0.87 -38.21 1.18
CA ASN A 399 -1.17 -36.97 1.90
C ASN A 399 -0.35 -35.79 1.33
N THR A 400 0.94 -35.99 1.06
CA THR A 400 1.83 -34.99 0.44
C THR A 400 1.39 -34.65 -0.99
N ILE A 401 0.94 -35.63 -1.77
CA ILE A 401 0.40 -35.38 -3.12
C ILE A 401 -0.92 -34.61 -3.04
N MET A 402 -1.78 -34.91 -2.05
CA MET A 402 -3.00 -34.14 -1.80
C MET A 402 -2.69 -32.71 -1.33
N GLU A 403 -1.65 -32.50 -0.52
CA GLU A 403 -1.15 -31.17 -0.14
C GLU A 403 -0.74 -30.35 -1.38
N TYR A 404 0.08 -30.93 -2.26
CA TYR A 404 0.46 -30.28 -3.51
C TYR A 404 -0.74 -30.02 -4.42
N TYR A 405 -1.69 -30.96 -4.53
CA TYR A 405 -2.91 -30.75 -5.31
C TYR A 405 -3.73 -29.58 -4.77
N LEU A 406 -4.07 -29.62 -3.47
CA LEU A 406 -4.91 -28.62 -2.81
C LEU A 406 -4.24 -27.24 -2.73
N ASN A 407 -2.92 -27.13 -2.85
CA ASN A 407 -2.21 -25.85 -2.90
C ASN A 407 -1.89 -25.34 -4.32
N LEU A 408 -2.08 -26.16 -5.37
CA LEU A 408 -1.79 -25.79 -6.77
C LEU A 408 -3.02 -25.75 -7.68
N VAL A 409 -4.16 -26.27 -7.23
CA VAL A 409 -5.37 -26.35 -8.06
C VAL A 409 -6.02 -24.95 -8.25
N PRO A 410 -6.35 -24.52 -9.50
CA PRO A 410 -6.95 -23.20 -9.73
C PRO A 410 -8.42 -23.15 -9.30
N MET A 411 -8.78 -22.12 -8.53
CA MET A 411 -10.10 -21.95 -7.92
C MET A 411 -10.90 -20.76 -8.49
N GLY A 412 -10.41 -20.11 -9.55
CA GLY A 412 -11.04 -18.95 -10.19
C GLY A 412 -10.73 -17.62 -9.47
N ASN A 413 -11.00 -16.50 -10.14
CA ASN A 413 -10.66 -15.14 -9.66
C ASN A 413 -9.20 -14.99 -9.20
N ASN A 414 -8.28 -15.62 -9.94
CA ASN A 414 -6.84 -15.65 -9.67
C ASN A 414 -6.42 -16.39 -8.39
N PHE A 415 -7.36 -16.95 -7.64
CA PHE A 415 -7.08 -17.84 -6.52
C PHE A 415 -6.53 -19.18 -7.01
N VAL A 416 -5.39 -19.57 -6.46
CA VAL A 416 -4.77 -20.88 -6.64
C VAL A 416 -4.56 -21.50 -5.26
N GLY A 417 -5.07 -22.72 -5.10
CA GLY A 417 -5.10 -23.44 -3.83
C GLY A 417 -6.34 -23.19 -2.99
N ILE A 418 -6.60 -24.10 -2.06
CA ILE A 418 -7.79 -24.16 -1.21
C ILE A 418 -7.83 -23.02 -0.19
N GLU A 419 -6.68 -22.65 0.39
CA GLU A 419 -6.59 -21.65 1.44
C GLU A 419 -6.97 -20.26 0.95
N THR A 420 -6.42 -19.81 -0.19
CA THR A 420 -6.83 -18.55 -0.79
C THR A 420 -8.29 -18.57 -1.22
N ALA A 421 -8.81 -19.70 -1.70
CA ALA A 421 -10.22 -19.81 -2.09
C ALA A 421 -11.17 -19.78 -0.88
N ALA A 422 -10.78 -20.36 0.25
CA ALA A 422 -11.51 -20.28 1.51
C ALA A 422 -11.61 -18.82 1.98
N GLN A 423 -10.49 -18.12 2.05
CA GLN A 423 -10.45 -16.71 2.42
C GLN A 423 -11.25 -15.86 1.41
N GLY A 424 -10.96 -16.03 0.12
CA GLY A 424 -11.45 -15.20 -0.97
C GLY A 424 -12.90 -15.44 -1.42
N TYR A 425 -13.57 -16.48 -0.91
CA TYR A 425 -15.01 -16.74 -1.12
C TYR A 425 -15.85 -16.76 0.16
N PHE A 426 -15.26 -17.10 1.32
CA PHE A 426 -15.99 -17.30 2.58
C PHE A 426 -15.42 -16.51 3.77
N GLY A 427 -14.28 -15.83 3.63
CA GLY A 427 -13.62 -15.11 4.73
C GLY A 427 -13.01 -16.02 5.81
N LYS A 428 -12.77 -17.30 5.50
CA LYS A 428 -12.33 -18.34 6.45
C LYS A 428 -10.99 -18.96 6.02
N HIS A 429 -10.23 -19.53 6.95
CA HIS A 429 -9.17 -20.47 6.60
C HIS A 429 -9.77 -21.79 6.11
N ALA A 430 -9.06 -22.56 5.30
CA ALA A 430 -9.54 -23.83 4.74
C ALA A 430 -9.81 -24.91 5.82
N LYS A 431 -9.15 -24.81 6.97
CA LYS A 431 -9.41 -25.64 8.16
C LYS A 431 -10.77 -25.36 8.83
N ASP A 432 -11.30 -24.15 8.70
CA ASP A 432 -12.51 -23.67 9.38
C ASP A 432 -13.77 -23.77 8.46
N LEU A 433 -13.63 -24.44 7.31
CA LEU A 433 -14.71 -24.64 6.35
C LEU A 433 -15.69 -25.72 6.79
N THR A 434 -16.98 -25.43 6.65
CA THR A 434 -18.06 -26.41 6.85
C THR A 434 -18.12 -27.42 5.69
N LEU A 435 -18.80 -28.56 5.92
CA LEU A 435 -19.07 -29.57 4.89
C LEU A 435 -19.65 -29.00 3.57
N PRO A 436 -20.72 -28.18 3.56
CA PRO A 436 -21.25 -27.61 2.31
C PRO A 436 -20.27 -26.66 1.61
N GLU A 437 -19.39 -25.97 2.33
CA GLU A 437 -18.35 -25.10 1.74
C GLU A 437 -17.23 -25.94 1.11
N CYS A 438 -16.74 -26.96 1.81
CA CYS A 438 -15.78 -27.95 1.29
C CYS A 438 -16.29 -28.58 -0.01
N ALA A 439 -17.57 -29.00 -0.02
CA ALA A 439 -18.22 -29.59 -1.18
C ALA A 439 -18.41 -28.61 -2.34
N LEU A 440 -18.52 -27.29 -2.09
CA LEU A 440 -18.58 -26.30 -3.15
C LEU A 440 -17.19 -26.08 -3.78
N LEU A 441 -16.14 -25.90 -2.96
CA LEU A 441 -14.78 -25.69 -3.47
C LEU A 441 -14.26 -26.90 -4.26
N ALA A 442 -14.54 -28.12 -3.80
CA ALA A 442 -14.28 -29.37 -4.55
C ALA A 442 -15.01 -29.43 -5.91
N GLY A 443 -16.07 -28.65 -6.11
CA GLY A 443 -16.78 -28.55 -7.38
C GLY A 443 -16.07 -27.71 -8.45
N ILE A 444 -15.23 -26.74 -8.06
CA ILE A 444 -14.68 -25.70 -8.92
C ILE A 444 -13.60 -26.18 -9.92
N PRO A 445 -12.60 -27.02 -9.55
CA PRO A 445 -11.42 -27.32 -10.38
C PRO A 445 -11.70 -27.76 -11.82
N ARG A 446 -12.82 -28.49 -12.02
CA ARG A 446 -13.22 -29.01 -13.33
C ARG A 446 -13.41 -27.91 -14.39
N ALA A 447 -13.85 -26.72 -14.00
CA ALA A 447 -14.03 -25.58 -14.89
C ALA A 447 -14.12 -24.27 -14.07
N PRO A 448 -13.00 -23.72 -13.56
CA PRO A 448 -13.03 -22.70 -12.52
C PRO A 448 -13.76 -21.41 -12.93
N SER A 449 -13.64 -20.99 -14.19
CA SER A 449 -14.36 -19.83 -14.72
C SER A 449 -15.88 -20.05 -14.84
N PHE A 450 -16.33 -21.29 -15.06
CA PHE A 450 -17.75 -21.65 -15.20
C PHE A 450 -18.44 -21.87 -13.86
N PHE A 451 -17.67 -22.30 -12.84
CA PHE A 451 -18.13 -22.46 -11.46
C PHE A 451 -17.73 -21.27 -10.56
N ASN A 452 -17.41 -20.11 -11.15
CA ASN A 452 -16.91 -18.92 -10.44
C ASN A 452 -17.98 -18.33 -9.47
N PRO A 453 -17.80 -18.42 -8.14
CA PRO A 453 -18.77 -17.93 -7.16
C PRO A 453 -18.95 -16.41 -7.13
N LYS A 454 -17.95 -15.62 -7.57
CA LYS A 454 -18.06 -14.14 -7.65
C LYS A 454 -18.92 -13.66 -8.83
N THR A 455 -19.43 -14.58 -9.66
CA THR A 455 -20.38 -14.27 -10.75
C THR A 455 -21.73 -14.90 -10.48
N GLU A 456 -22.83 -14.20 -10.75
CA GLU A 456 -24.18 -14.74 -10.47
C GLU A 456 -24.53 -16.00 -11.30
N VAL A 457 -23.93 -16.18 -12.47
CA VAL A 457 -24.06 -17.42 -13.25
C VAL A 457 -23.20 -18.53 -12.63
N GLY A 458 -21.92 -18.26 -12.36
CA GLY A 458 -20.99 -19.24 -11.82
C GLY A 458 -21.33 -19.70 -10.40
N ARG A 459 -21.86 -18.82 -9.55
CA ARG A 459 -22.38 -19.14 -8.21
C ARG A 459 -23.50 -20.17 -8.26
N ARG A 460 -24.49 -19.97 -9.15
CA ARG A 460 -25.58 -20.94 -9.36
C ARG A 460 -25.09 -22.26 -9.95
N ASN A 461 -24.05 -22.23 -10.80
CA ASN A 461 -23.40 -23.45 -11.29
C ASN A 461 -22.64 -24.18 -10.17
N ALA A 462 -21.93 -23.44 -9.30
CA ALA A 462 -21.17 -23.98 -8.18
C ALA A 462 -22.07 -24.66 -7.15
N LEU A 463 -23.18 -24.02 -6.77
CA LEU A 463 -24.21 -24.61 -5.89
C LEU A 463 -24.85 -25.88 -6.52
N ARG A 464 -25.06 -25.91 -7.84
CA ARG A 464 -25.50 -27.14 -8.53
C ARG A 464 -24.45 -28.25 -8.49
N ARG A 465 -23.16 -27.92 -8.59
CA ARG A 465 -22.03 -28.87 -8.55
C ARG A 465 -21.77 -29.38 -7.13
N GLN A 466 -21.82 -28.51 -6.12
CA GLN A 466 -21.77 -28.80 -4.68
C GLN A 466 -22.75 -29.92 -4.31
N ARG A 467 -24.00 -29.84 -4.76
CA ARG A 467 -25.03 -30.86 -4.52
C ARG A 467 -24.65 -32.24 -5.06
N ILE A 468 -23.93 -32.28 -6.19
CA ILE A 468 -23.39 -33.53 -6.77
C ILE A 468 -22.21 -34.04 -5.92
N VAL A 469 -21.34 -33.15 -5.40
CA VAL A 469 -20.25 -33.52 -4.49
C VAL A 469 -20.79 -34.12 -3.19
N LEU A 470 -21.75 -33.44 -2.52
CA LEU A 470 -22.42 -33.96 -1.31
C LEU A 470 -23.05 -35.33 -1.57
N GLY A 471 -23.77 -35.50 -2.69
CA GLY A 471 -24.35 -36.78 -3.09
C GLY A 471 -23.31 -37.88 -3.30
N LYS A 472 -22.13 -37.55 -3.84
CA LYS A 472 -21.01 -38.48 -4.00
C LYS A 472 -20.34 -38.83 -2.67
N MET A 473 -20.12 -37.86 -1.78
CA MET A 473 -19.59 -38.10 -0.43
C MET A 473 -20.53 -39.04 0.37
N ALA A 474 -21.85 -38.84 0.26
CA ALA A 474 -22.84 -39.72 0.89
C ALA A 474 -22.86 -41.13 0.24
N GLN A 475 -22.78 -41.24 -1.09
CA GLN A 475 -22.71 -42.52 -1.80
C GLN A 475 -21.47 -43.34 -1.37
N LEU A 476 -20.35 -42.68 -1.12
CA LEU A 476 -19.07 -43.29 -0.74
C LEU A 476 -18.92 -43.47 0.79
N GLY A 477 -19.97 -43.17 1.58
CA GLY A 477 -19.93 -43.30 3.05
C GLY A 477 -19.01 -42.32 3.77
N MET A 478 -18.54 -41.27 3.10
CA MET A 478 -17.62 -40.26 3.67
C MET A 478 -18.32 -39.23 4.57
N ILE A 479 -19.66 -39.17 4.52
CA ILE A 479 -20.54 -38.41 5.41
C ILE A 479 -21.76 -39.26 5.74
N THR A 480 -22.35 -39.06 6.91
CA THR A 480 -23.62 -39.70 7.27
C THR A 480 -24.78 -39.12 6.46
N LYS A 481 -25.88 -39.87 6.35
CA LYS A 481 -27.13 -39.35 5.75
C LYS A 481 -27.61 -38.07 6.44
N LYS A 482 -27.47 -37.96 7.77
CA LYS A 482 -27.85 -36.77 8.51
C LYS A 482 -27.02 -35.56 8.08
N GLU A 483 -25.71 -35.69 7.95
CA GLU A 483 -24.83 -34.59 7.52
C GLU A 483 -25.10 -34.18 6.07
N TYR A 484 -25.42 -35.15 5.20
CA TYR A 484 -25.90 -34.85 3.84
C TYR A 484 -27.22 -34.08 3.85
N ASP A 485 -28.22 -34.53 4.62
CA ASP A 485 -29.53 -33.87 4.72
C ASP A 485 -29.39 -32.47 5.35
N ASP A 486 -28.56 -32.29 6.39
CA ASP A 486 -28.29 -30.98 7.01
C ASP A 486 -27.53 -30.04 6.04
N ALA A 487 -26.47 -30.51 5.38
CA ALA A 487 -25.68 -29.72 4.43
C ALA A 487 -26.47 -29.31 3.18
N MET A 488 -27.41 -30.15 2.72
CA MET A 488 -28.32 -29.83 1.61
C MET A 488 -29.34 -28.72 1.96
N ASN A 489 -29.60 -28.49 3.24
CA ASN A 489 -30.48 -27.43 3.75
C ASN A 489 -29.70 -26.24 4.35
N THR A 490 -28.38 -26.18 4.16
CA THR A 490 -27.53 -25.08 4.62
C THR A 490 -27.28 -24.09 3.48
N ASP A 491 -27.78 -22.86 3.61
CA ASP A 491 -27.43 -21.76 2.70
C ASP A 491 -25.97 -21.31 2.92
N LEU A 492 -25.31 -20.88 1.84
CA LEU A 492 -23.93 -20.41 1.88
C LEU A 492 -23.85 -18.88 1.81
N GLU A 493 -23.28 -18.30 2.85
CA GLU A 493 -22.87 -16.89 2.89
C GLU A 493 -21.54 -16.74 2.15
N PHE A 494 -21.44 -15.79 1.22
CA PHE A 494 -20.22 -15.54 0.45
C PHE A 494 -19.65 -14.17 0.77
N VAL A 495 -18.34 -14.11 1.02
CA VAL A 495 -17.61 -12.86 1.27
C VAL A 495 -16.98 -12.38 -0.04
N PHE A 496 -17.47 -11.25 -0.55
CA PHE A 496 -17.01 -10.63 -1.79
C PHE A 496 -16.36 -9.26 -1.53
N ASP A 497 -15.52 -9.17 -0.51
CA ASP A 497 -14.76 -7.96 -0.22
C ASP A 497 -13.80 -7.59 -1.37
N SER A 498 -13.74 -6.29 -1.66
CA SER A 498 -12.73 -5.61 -2.46
C SER A 498 -11.28 -5.92 -2.06
N MET A 499 -10.95 -5.96 -0.76
CA MET A 499 -9.62 -6.34 -0.25
C MET A 499 -9.26 -7.79 -0.59
N LEU A 500 -10.29 -8.64 -0.76
CA LEU A 500 -10.18 -10.05 -1.13
C LEU A 500 -10.39 -10.28 -2.64
N THR A 501 -10.27 -9.24 -3.49
CA THR A 501 -10.24 -9.39 -4.94
C THR A 501 -8.85 -9.13 -5.52
N ALA A 502 -8.22 -10.20 -6.02
CA ALA A 502 -6.98 -10.16 -6.81
C ALA A 502 -7.19 -9.58 -8.24
N GLY A 503 -7.77 -8.38 -8.31
CA GLY A 503 -7.58 -7.47 -9.44
C GLY A 503 -6.24 -6.74 -9.33
N ALA A 504 -6.05 -5.66 -10.10
CA ALA A 504 -4.93 -4.76 -9.91
C ALA A 504 -5.15 -3.89 -8.66
N HIS A 505 -4.96 -4.48 -7.46
CA HIS A 505 -5.18 -3.82 -6.18
C HIS A 505 -4.33 -2.55 -6.07
N ILE A 506 -4.98 -1.40 -5.88
CA ILE A 506 -4.28 -0.13 -5.74
C ILE A 506 -3.80 0.01 -4.31
N ASN A 507 -2.51 -0.25 -4.09
CA ASN A 507 -1.84 -0.07 -2.80
C ASN A 507 -1.92 1.39 -2.37
N SER A 508 -2.13 1.65 -1.07
CA SER A 508 -1.99 3.00 -0.51
C SER A 508 -0.54 3.49 -0.63
N TYR A 509 -0.34 4.82 -0.58
CA TYR A 509 1.00 5.41 -0.61
C TYR A 509 1.90 4.89 0.52
N PHE A 510 1.31 4.59 1.69
CA PHE A 510 1.98 3.92 2.79
C PHE A 510 2.47 2.53 2.41
N VAL A 511 1.59 1.67 1.88
CA VAL A 511 1.95 0.28 1.52
C VAL A 511 3.07 0.27 0.48
N GLU A 512 3.03 1.18 -0.50
CA GLU A 512 4.11 1.31 -1.48
C GLU A 512 5.44 1.79 -0.86
N TYR A 513 5.39 2.68 0.12
CA TYR A 513 6.57 3.08 0.89
C TYR A 513 7.12 1.90 1.73
N ALA A 514 6.27 1.13 2.39
CA ALA A 514 6.68 -0.02 3.20
C ALA A 514 7.30 -1.14 2.36
N LEU A 515 6.71 -1.47 1.21
CA LEU A 515 7.27 -2.43 0.26
C LEU A 515 8.63 -1.93 -0.29
N LYS A 516 8.78 -0.61 -0.53
CA LYS A 516 10.02 0.04 -0.94
C LYS A 516 11.10 0.03 0.16
N GLU A 517 10.72 0.22 1.42
CA GLU A 517 11.64 0.13 2.57
C GLU A 517 12.13 -1.31 2.75
N VAL A 518 11.22 -2.29 2.82
CA VAL A 518 11.57 -3.73 2.92
C VAL A 518 12.50 -4.16 1.78
N VAL A 519 12.23 -3.77 0.52
CA VAL A 519 13.16 -4.07 -0.60
C VAL A 519 14.54 -3.45 -0.35
N SER A 520 14.62 -2.22 0.17
CA SER A 520 15.90 -1.55 0.46
C SER A 520 16.68 -2.20 1.62
N ASP A 521 16.00 -2.74 2.63
CA ASP A 521 16.65 -3.41 3.75
C ASP A 521 17.04 -4.87 3.40
N LEU A 522 16.28 -5.56 2.54
CA LEU A 522 16.73 -6.82 1.92
C LEU A 522 17.97 -6.57 1.02
N GLU A 523 18.01 -5.47 0.26
CA GLU A 523 19.20 -5.04 -0.50
C GLU A 523 20.40 -4.77 0.45
N ALA A 524 20.18 -4.12 1.60
CA ALA A 524 21.21 -3.90 2.61
C ALA A 524 21.68 -5.19 3.32
N ALA A 525 20.81 -6.19 3.44
CA ALA A 525 21.14 -7.54 3.92
C ALA A 525 21.86 -8.42 2.88
N GLY A 526 22.22 -7.86 1.71
CA GLY A 526 22.99 -8.55 0.67
C GLY A 526 22.17 -9.34 -0.36
N ILE A 527 20.84 -9.25 -0.31
CA ILE A 527 19.97 -9.88 -1.32
C ILE A 527 19.92 -8.98 -2.57
N SER A 528 20.10 -9.54 -3.76
CA SER A 528 20.08 -8.74 -4.98
C SER A 528 18.71 -8.05 -5.17
N ARG A 529 18.70 -6.81 -5.65
CA ARG A 529 17.47 -6.01 -5.91
C ARG A 529 16.38 -6.78 -6.67
N VAL A 530 16.76 -7.63 -7.61
CA VAL A 530 15.82 -8.46 -8.39
C VAL A 530 15.17 -9.53 -7.50
N MET A 531 15.97 -10.22 -6.67
CA MET A 531 15.49 -11.23 -5.73
C MET A 531 14.69 -10.61 -4.57
N ALA A 532 15.14 -9.49 -4.01
CA ALA A 532 14.42 -8.75 -2.98
C ALA A 532 13.01 -8.34 -3.45
N ARG A 533 12.90 -7.79 -4.68
CA ARG A 533 11.60 -7.52 -5.32
C ARG A 533 10.77 -8.77 -5.53
N GLN A 534 11.36 -9.86 -6.04
CA GLN A 534 10.65 -11.13 -6.24
C GLN A 534 10.08 -11.71 -4.93
N MET A 535 10.84 -11.62 -3.83
CA MET A 535 10.41 -12.03 -2.49
C MET A 535 9.27 -11.16 -1.97
N VAL A 536 9.41 -9.83 -2.06
CA VAL A 536 8.36 -8.89 -1.62
C VAL A 536 7.09 -9.00 -2.47
N SER A 537 7.21 -9.25 -3.76
CA SER A 537 6.07 -9.38 -4.67
C SER A 537 5.39 -10.75 -4.69
N SER A 538 6.08 -11.85 -4.35
CA SER A 538 5.54 -13.22 -4.47
C SER A 538 6.37 -14.33 -3.79
N GLY A 539 7.06 -14.02 -2.69
CA GLY A 539 7.88 -14.96 -1.92
C GLY A 539 7.21 -15.56 -0.69
N GLY A 540 5.91 -15.34 -0.49
CA GLY A 540 5.19 -15.77 0.71
C GLY A 540 5.65 -15.06 2.00
N LEU A 541 6.06 -13.79 1.90
CA LEU A 541 6.46 -13.01 3.07
C LEU A 541 5.24 -12.48 3.84
N LYS A 542 5.34 -12.33 5.16
CA LYS A 542 4.41 -11.51 5.95
C LYS A 542 5.11 -10.24 6.41
N ILE A 543 4.61 -9.09 6.01
CA ILE A 543 5.19 -7.76 6.31
C ILE A 543 4.26 -7.07 7.30
N TYR A 544 4.72 -6.91 8.54
CA TYR A 544 3.96 -6.24 9.60
C TYR A 544 4.35 -4.76 9.63
N THR A 545 3.43 -3.88 9.21
CA THR A 545 3.71 -2.46 9.07
C THR A 545 3.51 -1.68 10.37
N THR A 546 3.82 -0.39 10.34
CA THR A 546 3.49 0.56 11.43
C THR A 546 2.27 1.42 11.10
N MET A 547 1.49 1.10 10.05
CA MET A 547 0.31 1.87 9.72
C MET A 547 -0.72 1.78 10.84
N GLU A 548 -1.18 2.92 11.33
CA GLU A 548 -2.27 3.02 12.30
C GLU A 548 -3.58 3.29 11.54
N PRO A 549 -4.59 2.39 11.57
CA PRO A 549 -5.79 2.50 10.71
C PRO A 549 -6.57 3.82 10.86
N THR A 550 -6.76 4.30 12.09
CA THR A 550 -7.41 5.60 12.37
C THR A 550 -6.63 6.78 11.78
N VAL A 551 -5.29 6.71 11.75
CA VAL A 551 -4.44 7.76 11.19
C VAL A 551 -4.48 7.75 9.66
N GLN A 552 -4.28 6.59 9.03
CA GLN A 552 -4.33 6.50 7.56
C GLN A 552 -5.72 6.81 7.02
N SER A 553 -6.80 6.34 7.66
CA SER A 553 -8.17 6.65 7.23
C SER A 553 -8.54 8.13 7.41
N SER A 554 -8.03 8.79 8.44
CA SER A 554 -8.17 10.24 8.62
C SER A 554 -7.47 11.03 7.50
N ILE A 555 -6.23 10.65 7.15
CA ILE A 555 -5.51 11.23 5.99
C ILE A 555 -6.31 10.99 4.70
N ASP A 556 -6.64 9.73 4.40
CA ASP A 556 -7.35 9.34 3.17
C ASP A 556 -8.68 10.09 3.01
N THR A 557 -9.42 10.30 4.09
CA THR A 557 -10.70 11.03 4.07
C THR A 557 -10.53 12.49 3.65
N VAL A 558 -9.54 13.20 4.21
CA VAL A 558 -9.28 14.61 3.88
C VAL A 558 -8.61 14.76 2.52
N PHE A 559 -7.70 13.84 2.15
CA PHE A 559 -6.98 13.86 0.87
C PHE A 559 -7.85 13.53 -0.34
N ARG A 560 -8.93 12.74 -0.18
CA ARG A 560 -9.86 12.43 -1.28
C ARG A 560 -10.68 13.64 -1.76
N ASP A 561 -10.88 14.64 -0.90
CA ASP A 561 -11.64 15.86 -1.22
C ASP A 561 -10.70 17.01 -1.63
N VAL A 562 -10.79 17.36 -2.93
CA VAL A 562 -10.03 18.45 -3.56
C VAL A 562 -10.34 19.82 -2.94
N GLY A 563 -11.54 20.01 -2.36
CA GLY A 563 -11.95 21.24 -1.69
C GLY A 563 -11.05 21.63 -0.51
N ASN A 564 -10.39 20.66 0.11
CA ASN A 564 -9.44 20.91 1.20
C ASN A 564 -8.08 21.45 0.72
N PHE A 565 -7.78 21.34 -0.58
CA PHE A 565 -6.53 21.82 -1.20
C PHE A 565 -6.77 23.03 -2.10
N ALA A 566 -7.97 23.17 -2.67
CA ALA A 566 -8.40 24.35 -3.41
C ALA A 566 -9.80 24.80 -2.96
N ARG A 567 -9.94 26.02 -2.43
CA ARG A 567 -11.24 26.60 -2.04
C ARG A 567 -12.22 26.73 -3.23
N ARG A 568 -11.67 26.79 -4.45
CA ARG A 568 -12.38 26.78 -5.73
C ARG A 568 -11.74 25.78 -6.70
N PRO A 569 -12.06 24.47 -6.61
CA PRO A 569 -11.51 23.44 -7.50
C PRO A 569 -11.81 23.69 -8.97
N GLU A 570 -12.96 24.29 -9.28
CA GLU A 570 -13.44 24.61 -10.63
C GLU A 570 -12.48 25.54 -11.39
N ARG A 571 -11.75 26.40 -10.67
CA ARG A 571 -10.71 27.28 -11.24
C ARG A 571 -9.54 26.50 -11.86
N TYR A 572 -9.35 25.26 -11.45
CA TYR A 572 -8.25 24.40 -11.89
C TYR A 572 -8.68 23.37 -12.93
N PHE A 573 -9.95 23.36 -13.37
CA PHE A 573 -10.46 22.36 -14.32
C PHE A 573 -9.63 22.28 -15.62
N ASP A 574 -9.37 23.44 -16.25
CA ASP A 574 -8.51 23.57 -17.45
C ASP A 574 -7.05 23.92 -17.12
N ALA A 575 -6.62 23.80 -15.86
CA ALA A 575 -5.23 24.08 -15.49
C ALA A 575 -4.29 22.95 -15.97
N PRO A 576 -3.09 23.28 -16.48
CA PRO A 576 -2.14 22.27 -16.99
C PRO A 576 -1.64 21.33 -15.89
N GLU A 577 -1.70 21.76 -14.63
CA GLU A 577 -1.43 20.95 -13.45
C GLU A 577 -2.46 21.27 -12.37
N GLN A 578 -2.86 20.24 -11.62
CA GLN A 578 -3.76 20.39 -10.47
C GLN A 578 -2.99 20.80 -9.22
N PRO A 579 -3.61 21.53 -8.27
CA PRO A 579 -3.05 21.75 -6.95
C PRO A 579 -2.95 20.41 -6.21
N GLU A 580 -1.80 20.15 -5.63
CA GLU A 580 -1.40 18.86 -5.08
C GLU A 580 -0.83 19.01 -3.67
N GLY A 581 -0.74 17.89 -2.95
CA GLY A 581 -0.34 17.90 -1.55
C GLY A 581 0.29 16.58 -1.10
N GLY A 582 0.94 16.63 0.05
CA GLY A 582 1.56 15.46 0.68
C GLY A 582 1.59 15.62 2.20
N MET A 583 1.25 14.56 2.93
CA MET A 583 1.28 14.54 4.39
C MET A 583 1.96 13.28 4.89
N VAL A 584 2.72 13.40 5.98
CA VAL A 584 3.19 12.25 6.77
C VAL A 584 2.89 12.53 8.24
N ILE A 585 2.40 11.52 8.95
CA ILE A 585 2.23 11.53 10.39
C ILE A 585 3.20 10.53 11.03
N ILE A 586 3.94 11.00 12.03
CA ILE A 586 4.85 10.23 12.87
C ILE A 586 4.22 10.09 14.26
N ASN A 587 4.23 8.87 14.82
CA ASN A 587 3.94 8.61 16.21
C ASN A 587 5.15 9.04 17.06
N ASN A 588 4.98 9.97 18.00
CA ASN A 588 6.09 10.59 18.73
C ASN A 588 6.77 9.63 19.72
N GLU A 589 6.03 8.65 20.24
CA GLU A 589 6.56 7.72 21.24
C GLU A 589 7.54 6.72 20.61
N THR A 590 7.16 6.15 19.47
CA THR A 590 7.93 5.13 18.74
C THR A 590 8.84 5.70 17.66
N GLY A 591 8.53 6.90 17.13
CA GLY A 591 9.14 7.42 15.90
C GLY A 591 8.67 6.72 14.63
N ALA A 592 7.64 5.87 14.72
CA ALA A 592 7.09 5.13 13.59
C ALA A 592 6.29 6.04 12.66
N ILE A 593 6.25 5.70 11.37
CA ILE A 593 5.33 6.33 10.43
C ILE A 593 3.94 5.72 10.66
N ALA A 594 2.98 6.53 11.09
CA ALA A 594 1.61 6.11 11.38
C ALA A 594 0.69 6.20 10.14
N GLY A 595 0.96 7.16 9.23
CA GLY A 595 0.16 7.36 8.02
C GLY A 595 0.84 8.25 6.97
N ILE A 596 0.52 8.02 5.68
CA ILE A 596 1.10 8.74 4.52
C ILE A 596 0.00 9.13 3.51
N GLY A 597 -0.11 10.42 3.22
CA GLY A 597 -0.86 10.98 2.09
C GLY A 597 0.10 11.42 0.98
N GLY A 598 -0.02 10.85 -0.22
CA GLY A 598 0.93 11.06 -1.33
C GLY A 598 0.41 11.87 -2.51
N GLY A 599 -0.85 12.29 -2.53
CA GLY A 599 -1.44 13.08 -3.61
C GLY A 599 -2.94 13.26 -3.40
N VAL A 600 -3.51 14.30 -4.02
CA VAL A 600 -4.90 14.72 -3.83
C VAL A 600 -5.85 13.88 -4.70
N GLY A 601 -7.04 13.58 -4.16
CA GLY A 601 -8.05 12.75 -4.79
C GLY A 601 -7.76 11.24 -4.68
N PRO A 602 -8.58 10.39 -5.32
CA PRO A 602 -8.39 8.94 -5.29
C PRO A 602 -7.17 8.51 -6.12
N LYS A 603 -6.24 7.79 -5.48
CA LYS A 603 -5.08 7.16 -6.14
C LYS A 603 -5.57 6.17 -7.20
N ARG A 604 -5.14 6.33 -8.46
CA ARG A 604 -5.67 5.59 -9.63
C ARG A 604 -4.77 4.47 -10.16
N ALA A 605 -3.55 4.35 -9.66
CA ALA A 605 -2.56 3.37 -10.11
C ALA A 605 -1.53 3.07 -9.02
N ASN A 606 -0.74 2.01 -9.22
CA ASN A 606 0.42 1.70 -8.39
C ASN A 606 1.69 2.37 -8.92
N LEU A 607 2.67 2.55 -8.02
CA LEU A 607 3.99 3.15 -8.28
C LEU A 607 3.92 4.57 -8.85
N VAL A 608 2.90 5.34 -8.43
CA VAL A 608 2.78 6.78 -8.70
C VAL A 608 3.58 7.59 -7.68
N LEU A 609 3.92 8.84 -8.03
CA LEU A 609 4.72 9.74 -7.18
C LEU A 609 4.05 9.95 -5.81
N SER A 610 4.71 9.57 -4.70
CA SER A 610 4.23 9.88 -3.35
C SER A 610 4.79 11.21 -2.87
N ARG A 611 3.93 12.23 -2.82
CA ARG A 611 4.30 13.59 -2.37
C ARG A 611 4.53 13.69 -0.86
N GLY A 612 4.20 12.65 -0.09
CA GLY A 612 4.63 12.52 1.30
C GLY A 612 6.13 12.14 1.43
N THR A 613 6.70 11.42 0.44
CA THR A 613 7.97 10.69 0.64
C THR A 613 9.02 10.79 -0.47
N ASP A 614 8.62 11.07 -1.72
CA ASP A 614 9.52 11.03 -2.89
C ASP A 614 9.96 12.42 -3.37
N ILE A 615 9.20 13.47 -3.04
CA ILE A 615 9.50 14.85 -3.48
C ILE A 615 10.53 15.55 -2.58
N ALA A 616 11.21 16.55 -3.13
CA ALA A 616 12.06 17.48 -2.38
C ALA A 616 11.62 18.91 -2.73
N ARG A 617 11.00 19.62 -1.79
CA ARG A 617 10.42 20.97 -1.96
C ARG A 617 11.05 21.96 -0.98
N GLN A 618 11.08 23.25 -1.29
CA GLN A 618 11.74 24.20 -0.38
C GLN A 618 10.85 24.38 0.87
N PRO A 619 11.37 24.15 2.10
CA PRO A 619 10.56 24.26 3.32
C PRO A 619 10.07 25.70 3.59
N GLY A 620 10.80 26.70 3.09
CA GLY A 620 10.61 28.07 3.51
C GLY A 620 10.84 28.22 5.02
N SER A 621 10.09 29.10 5.66
CA SER A 621 10.22 29.38 7.11
C SER A 621 9.94 28.21 8.07
N SER A 622 9.47 27.03 7.62
CA SER A 622 9.35 25.84 8.49
C SER A 622 10.72 25.22 8.84
N ILE A 623 11.82 25.64 8.21
CA ILE A 623 13.17 25.22 8.60
C ILE A 623 13.67 25.89 9.89
N LYS A 624 13.09 27.03 10.28
CA LYS A 624 13.63 27.92 11.31
C LYS A 624 13.81 27.24 12.69
N PRO A 625 12.86 26.46 13.23
CA PRO A 625 13.08 25.70 14.46
C PRO A 625 14.22 24.68 14.37
N LEU A 626 14.40 24.04 13.21
CA LEU A 626 15.34 22.92 13.03
C LEU A 626 16.80 23.38 12.82
N ALA A 627 16.99 24.46 12.05
CA ALA A 627 18.32 24.90 11.59
C ALA A 627 18.80 26.23 12.17
N VAL A 628 17.92 27.02 12.80
CA VAL A 628 18.24 28.35 13.35
C VAL A 628 18.06 28.34 14.88
N TYR A 629 16.82 28.32 15.35
CA TYR A 629 16.50 28.63 16.74
C TYR A 629 16.70 27.43 17.68
N GLY A 630 16.41 26.20 17.27
CA GLY A 630 16.73 25.00 18.06
C GLY A 630 18.23 24.88 18.36
N PRO A 631 19.12 25.00 17.36
CA PRO A 631 20.57 25.12 17.57
C PRO A 631 20.98 26.29 18.47
N ALA A 632 20.35 27.47 18.32
CA ALA A 632 20.67 28.64 19.12
C ALA A 632 20.32 28.47 20.62
N LEU A 633 19.15 27.89 20.92
CA LEU A 633 18.74 27.51 22.28
C LEU A 633 19.67 26.41 22.84
N GLU A 634 19.99 25.38 22.05
CA GLU A 634 20.81 24.24 22.48
C GLU A 634 22.23 24.66 22.90
N LEU A 635 22.80 25.61 22.17
CA LEU A 635 24.13 26.18 22.41
C LEU A 635 24.12 27.27 23.50
N GLY A 636 22.96 27.62 24.07
CA GLY A 636 22.85 28.69 25.08
C GLY A 636 23.12 30.10 24.53
N LEU A 637 22.93 30.31 23.22
CA LEU A 637 23.13 31.60 22.56
C LEU A 637 21.92 32.54 22.72
N MET A 638 20.76 31.99 23.12
CA MET A 638 19.52 32.73 23.38
C MET A 638 18.53 31.90 24.21
N THR A 639 17.44 32.55 24.62
CA THR A 639 16.24 32.04 25.29
C THR A 639 14.99 32.56 24.58
N GLY A 640 13.79 32.09 24.92
CA GLY A 640 12.54 32.60 24.29
C GLY A 640 12.31 34.11 24.50
N ALA A 641 12.82 34.67 25.61
CA ALA A 641 12.77 36.07 25.97
C ALA A 641 13.91 36.92 25.40
N SER A 642 14.92 36.32 24.75
CA SER A 642 16.04 37.08 24.18
C SER A 642 15.56 38.02 23.08
N MET A 643 15.99 39.29 23.14
CA MET A 643 15.59 40.31 22.19
C MET A 643 16.43 40.28 20.91
N LEU A 644 15.76 40.40 19.76
CA LEU A 644 16.34 40.39 18.41
C LEU A 644 15.85 41.62 17.63
N LEU A 645 16.75 42.27 16.90
CA LEU A 645 16.42 43.46 16.12
C LEU A 645 16.02 43.11 14.67
N ASP A 646 14.76 43.36 14.32
CA ASP A 646 14.20 43.33 12.97
C ASP A 646 14.29 44.75 12.36
N ASP A 647 15.23 44.94 11.44
CA ASP A 647 15.62 46.23 10.85
C ASP A 647 16.02 46.08 9.37
N GLU A 648 16.38 47.19 8.70
CA GLU A 648 17.08 47.09 7.43
C GLU A 648 18.47 46.47 7.61
N SER A 649 18.67 45.34 6.94
CA SER A 649 19.90 44.56 6.99
C SER A 649 20.46 44.31 5.59
N ARG A 650 21.78 44.16 5.49
CA ARG A 650 22.53 43.92 4.23
C ARG A 650 23.47 42.74 4.42
N LEU A 651 22.87 41.56 4.57
CA LEU A 651 23.51 40.30 4.99
C LEU A 651 23.68 39.30 3.84
N ASP A 652 23.53 39.74 2.60
CA ASP A 652 23.76 38.93 1.39
C ASP A 652 25.28 38.90 1.09
N PRO A 653 26.00 37.79 1.33
CA PRO A 653 27.45 37.75 1.20
C PRO A 653 27.95 37.91 -0.24
N ASP A 654 27.12 37.54 -1.22
CA ASP A 654 27.41 37.69 -2.64
C ASP A 654 27.08 39.10 -3.15
N ASN A 655 26.31 39.89 -2.39
CA ASN A 655 25.95 41.27 -2.72
C ASN A 655 25.76 42.16 -1.46
N PRO A 656 26.85 42.62 -0.80
CA PRO A 656 26.78 43.35 0.46
C PRO A 656 26.11 44.73 0.38
N ASN A 657 25.82 45.24 -0.82
CA ASN A 657 25.10 46.50 -1.02
C ASN A 657 23.57 46.32 -1.09
N LYS A 658 23.09 45.08 -1.22
CA LYS A 658 21.67 44.74 -1.37
C LYS A 658 20.97 44.64 -0.01
N ILE A 659 19.80 45.26 0.10
CA ILE A 659 18.91 45.09 1.28
C ILE A 659 18.42 43.64 1.28
N TRP A 660 18.89 42.87 2.26
CA TRP A 660 18.59 41.45 2.40
C TRP A 660 18.96 40.95 3.81
N PRO A 661 18.15 40.08 4.43
CA PRO A 661 16.88 39.56 3.93
C PRO A 661 15.78 40.63 3.97
N THR A 662 14.61 40.30 3.45
CA THR A 662 13.39 41.11 3.64
C THR A 662 12.29 40.25 4.24
N ASN A 663 11.40 40.86 5.01
CA ASN A 663 10.28 40.17 5.63
C ASN A 663 9.15 39.90 4.62
N SER A 664 8.30 38.91 4.94
CA SER A 664 7.09 38.61 4.16
C SER A 664 5.99 39.64 4.40
N TYR A 665 5.88 40.19 5.62
CA TYR A 665 5.10 41.39 5.89
C TYR A 665 5.77 42.64 5.27
N LYS A 666 4.96 43.67 4.96
CA LYS A 666 5.39 44.86 4.21
C LYS A 666 5.07 46.20 4.87
N ASN A 667 3.99 46.27 5.67
CA ASN A 667 3.54 47.49 6.33
C ASN A 667 3.37 47.23 7.85
N PRO A 668 4.32 47.66 8.70
CA PRO A 668 5.67 48.12 8.35
C PRO A 668 6.53 46.96 7.77
N PRO A 669 7.65 47.24 7.08
CA PRO A 669 8.53 46.19 6.55
C PRO A 669 9.42 45.54 7.63
N TYR A 670 9.59 46.22 8.76
CA TYR A 670 10.37 45.83 9.92
C TYR A 670 9.58 46.19 11.19
N LEU A 671 9.68 45.36 12.22
CA LEU A 671 8.92 45.52 13.47
C LEU A 671 9.76 46.06 14.64
N GLY A 672 11.06 46.32 14.46
CA GLY A 672 11.95 46.81 15.52
C GLY A 672 12.43 45.68 16.44
N LEU A 673 12.37 45.89 17.75
CA LEU A 673 12.91 44.94 18.73
C LEU A 673 11.87 43.87 19.10
N LEU A 674 12.17 42.60 18.85
CA LEU A 674 11.26 41.45 19.04
C LEU A 674 11.92 40.38 19.90
N ASN A 675 11.22 39.82 20.88
CA ASN A 675 11.70 38.60 21.54
C ASN A 675 11.66 37.39 20.58
N VAL A 676 12.46 36.34 20.85
CA VAL A 676 12.54 35.12 20.02
C VAL A 676 11.15 34.49 19.78
N ARG A 677 10.27 34.50 20.80
CA ARG A 677 8.87 34.08 20.69
C ARG A 677 8.13 34.79 19.57
N PHE A 678 8.07 36.12 19.64
CA PHE A 678 7.35 36.93 18.66
C PHE A 678 7.98 36.80 17.26
N ALA A 679 9.32 36.79 17.17
CA ALA A 679 10.04 36.59 15.92
C ALA A 679 9.71 35.25 15.23
N LEU A 680 9.53 34.16 15.99
CA LEU A 680 9.08 32.86 15.44
C LEU A 680 7.57 32.84 15.11
N LYS A 681 6.74 33.48 15.95
CA LYS A 681 5.26 33.59 15.84
C LYS A 681 4.82 34.36 14.59
N VAL A 682 5.44 35.52 14.30
CA VAL A 682 5.26 36.25 13.02
C VAL A 682 6.16 35.73 11.90
N SER A 683 7.07 34.81 12.23
CA SER A 683 7.98 34.14 11.29
C SER A 683 8.98 35.08 10.58
N ALA A 684 9.42 36.13 11.28
CA ALA A 684 10.33 37.18 10.79
C ALA A 684 11.61 36.62 10.14
N ASN A 685 12.08 37.28 9.08
CA ASN A 685 13.23 36.85 8.27
C ASN A 685 14.55 37.47 8.73
N VAL A 686 14.58 38.77 9.04
CA VAL A 686 15.81 39.44 9.50
C VAL A 686 16.35 38.84 10.80
N PRO A 687 15.53 38.62 11.86
CA PRO A 687 16.00 37.99 13.10
C PRO A 687 16.51 36.56 12.88
N ALA A 688 15.89 35.80 11.98
CA ALA A 688 16.29 34.43 11.68
C ALA A 688 17.64 34.36 10.93
N VAL A 689 17.90 35.29 10.00
CA VAL A 689 19.19 35.38 9.29
C VAL A 689 20.29 35.89 10.21
N LYS A 690 20.03 36.90 11.05
CA LYS A 690 20.97 37.36 12.09
C LYS A 690 21.33 36.22 13.04
N THR A 691 20.33 35.47 13.52
CA THR A 691 20.54 34.28 14.37
C THR A 691 21.37 33.20 13.67
N MET A 692 21.12 32.93 12.39
CA MET A 692 21.92 31.97 11.61
C MET A 692 23.37 32.43 11.41
N ALA A 693 23.64 33.74 11.35
CA ALA A 693 25.00 34.26 11.34
C ALA A 693 25.73 34.02 12.68
N THR A 694 25.03 34.15 13.81
CA THR A 694 25.57 33.83 15.15
C THR A 694 25.77 32.33 15.38
N VAL A 695 24.82 31.50 14.92
CA VAL A 695 24.87 30.03 15.05
C VAL A 695 25.90 29.40 14.09
N GLY A 696 26.08 29.98 12.91
CA GLY A 696 26.90 29.44 11.82
C GLY A 696 26.14 28.45 10.93
N VAL A 697 26.25 28.60 9.62
CA VAL A 697 25.50 27.79 8.64
C VAL A 697 25.87 26.30 8.71
N GLU A 698 27.14 25.97 8.94
CA GLU A 698 27.58 24.57 9.12
C GLU A 698 27.03 23.94 10.41
N THR A 699 26.83 24.72 11.47
CA THR A 699 26.14 24.29 12.68
C THR A 699 24.69 23.95 12.37
N GLY A 700 23.97 24.82 11.66
CA GLY A 700 22.60 24.54 11.19
C GLY A 700 22.53 23.28 10.31
N LYS A 701 23.47 23.09 9.39
CA LYS A 701 23.60 21.88 8.56
C LYS A 701 23.92 20.63 9.39
N TYR A 702 24.71 20.74 10.46
CA TYR A 702 24.99 19.64 11.39
C TYR A 702 23.73 19.22 12.15
N TYR A 703 22.95 20.15 12.70
CA TYR A 703 21.69 19.82 13.38
C TYR A 703 20.66 19.22 12.41
N LEU A 704 20.53 19.74 11.18
CA LEU A 704 19.70 19.11 10.15
C LEU A 704 20.12 17.65 9.87
N TYR A 705 21.42 17.38 9.77
CA TYR A 705 21.92 16.00 9.63
C TYR A 705 21.60 15.12 10.85
N ARG A 706 21.72 15.65 12.08
CA ARG A 706 21.32 14.96 13.32
C ARG A 706 19.82 14.65 13.38
N LEU A 707 18.99 15.45 12.70
CA LEU A 707 17.55 15.27 12.49
C LEU A 707 17.21 14.43 11.24
N GLY A 708 18.19 13.70 10.67
CA GLY A 708 18.02 12.83 9.51
C GLY A 708 18.05 13.52 8.14
N ILE A 709 18.10 14.86 8.10
CA ILE A 709 18.07 15.68 6.88
C ILE A 709 19.51 16.03 6.46
N ASP A 710 20.21 15.09 5.80
CA ASP A 710 21.59 15.33 5.36
C ASP A 710 21.65 16.40 4.26
N ARG A 711 22.18 17.58 4.60
CA ARG A 711 22.51 18.70 3.70
C ARG A 711 23.96 19.15 3.88
N ARG A 712 24.84 18.31 4.45
CA ARG A 712 26.22 18.70 4.79
C ARG A 712 27.06 19.10 3.58
N LYS A 713 26.75 18.54 2.41
CA LYS A 713 27.43 18.86 1.14
C LYS A 713 26.90 20.11 0.44
N ASP A 714 25.70 20.59 0.80
CA ASP A 714 25.09 21.77 0.20
C ASP A 714 26.00 22.99 0.37
N GLN A 715 26.36 23.64 -0.74
CA GLN A 715 27.03 24.94 -0.73
C GLN A 715 25.95 26.01 -0.58
N VAL A 716 25.53 26.24 0.67
CA VAL A 716 24.49 27.19 1.05
C VAL A 716 25.06 28.20 2.03
N GLN A 717 24.58 29.44 1.92
CA GLN A 717 24.94 30.54 2.79
C GLN A 717 23.78 30.81 3.77
N LEU A 718 23.72 32.03 4.34
CA LEU A 718 22.70 32.45 5.31
C LEU A 718 21.25 32.27 4.86
N ALA A 719 20.99 32.16 3.54
CA ALA A 719 19.67 31.89 2.97
C ALA A 719 19.03 30.57 3.46
N LEU A 720 19.83 29.64 4.01
CA LEU A 720 19.32 28.45 4.70
C LEU A 720 18.34 28.81 5.84
N ALA A 721 18.52 29.95 6.51
CA ALA A 721 17.62 30.43 7.58
C ALA A 721 16.19 30.75 7.12
N MET A 722 15.99 30.94 5.81
CA MET A 722 14.66 31.18 5.20
C MET A 722 14.13 29.97 4.42
N GLY A 723 14.85 28.85 4.43
CA GLY A 723 14.41 27.60 3.79
C GLY A 723 14.81 27.45 2.32
N SER A 724 15.98 27.98 1.94
CA SER A 724 16.58 27.80 0.61
C SER A 724 17.83 26.90 0.64
N PRO A 725 17.71 25.58 0.90
CA PRO A 725 18.77 24.61 0.68
C PRO A 725 18.99 24.35 -0.83
N GLN A 726 20.08 23.67 -1.22
CA GLN A 726 20.24 23.22 -2.62
C GLN A 726 19.28 22.09 -2.95
N ARG A 727 19.03 21.18 -1.99
CA ARG A 727 17.98 20.17 -2.08
C ARG A 727 16.89 20.43 -1.05
N GLY A 728 15.65 20.61 -1.50
CA GLY A 728 14.46 20.70 -0.64
C GLY A 728 14.20 19.44 0.19
N MET A 729 13.15 19.45 1.00
CA MET A 729 12.77 18.38 1.92
C MET A 729 11.45 17.72 1.48
N SER A 730 11.25 16.48 1.90
CA SER A 730 9.98 15.75 1.86
C SER A 730 9.14 16.01 3.13
N PRO A 731 7.81 15.84 3.10
CA PRO A 731 6.99 15.79 4.32
C PRO A 731 7.45 14.72 5.32
N LEU A 732 7.97 13.58 4.87
CA LEU A 732 8.61 12.57 5.72
C LEU A 732 9.82 13.13 6.49
N GLU A 733 10.77 13.76 5.80
CA GLU A 733 11.94 14.41 6.42
C GLU A 733 11.50 15.46 7.45
N MET A 734 10.53 16.30 7.10
CA MET A 734 10.04 17.37 7.97
C MET A 734 9.28 16.85 9.19
N ALA A 735 8.39 15.86 9.03
CA ALA A 735 7.63 15.29 10.14
C ALA A 735 8.55 14.56 11.14
N ALA A 736 9.49 13.76 10.65
CA ALA A 736 10.46 13.06 11.50
C ALA A 736 11.39 14.02 12.24
N ALA A 737 11.85 15.10 11.59
CA ALA A 737 12.67 16.11 12.25
C ALA A 737 11.87 16.85 13.35
N TYR A 738 10.62 17.24 13.08
CA TYR A 738 9.77 17.92 14.07
C TYR A 738 9.38 17.02 15.26
N ALA A 739 9.23 15.70 15.06
CA ALA A 739 8.90 14.75 16.12
C ALA A 739 9.94 14.70 17.25
N THR A 740 11.15 15.19 17.00
CA THR A 740 12.21 15.38 17.99
C THR A 740 11.80 16.28 19.16
N PHE A 741 10.99 17.33 18.93
CA PHE A 741 10.60 18.28 19.96
C PHE A 741 9.62 17.69 21.01
N PRO A 742 8.46 17.11 20.65
CA PRO A 742 7.59 16.45 21.62
C PRO A 742 8.23 15.19 22.24
N SER A 743 9.27 14.64 21.60
CA SER A 743 10.07 13.51 22.10
C SER A 743 11.20 13.92 23.06
N ASN A 744 11.08 15.04 23.79
CA ASN A 744 12.09 15.55 24.73
C ASN A 744 13.51 15.71 24.10
N GLY A 745 13.58 16.05 22.81
CA GLY A 745 14.83 16.22 22.09
C GLY A 745 15.42 14.94 21.48
N VAL A 746 14.72 13.80 21.58
CA VAL A 746 15.12 12.51 21.00
C VAL A 746 14.61 12.37 19.57
N PHE A 747 15.54 12.33 18.61
CA PHE A 747 15.23 11.92 17.24
C PHE A 747 15.24 10.40 17.13
N ARG A 748 14.30 9.84 16.36
CA ARG A 748 14.28 8.44 15.92
C ARG A 748 14.18 8.42 14.41
N LYS A 749 14.93 7.54 13.75
CA LYS A 749 14.83 7.41 12.29
C LYS A 749 13.45 6.85 11.94
N PRO A 750 12.66 7.50 11.07
CA PRO A 750 11.33 7.03 10.72
C PRO A 750 11.41 5.70 9.95
N TYR A 751 10.43 4.85 10.22
CA TYR A 751 10.32 3.49 9.71
C TYR A 751 8.84 3.13 9.50
N SER A 752 8.55 2.25 8.54
CA SER A 752 7.19 1.89 8.12
C SER A 752 6.81 0.42 8.36
N TYR A 753 7.73 -0.40 8.86
CA TYR A 753 7.47 -1.79 9.22
C TYR A 753 8.22 -2.21 10.48
N THR A 754 7.61 -3.05 11.31
CA THR A 754 8.23 -3.56 12.54
C THR A 754 9.06 -4.81 12.25
N ARG A 755 8.51 -5.76 11.49
CA ARG A 755 9.13 -7.06 11.20
C ARG A 755 8.61 -7.70 9.91
N VAL A 756 9.42 -8.58 9.32
CA VAL A 756 9.07 -9.38 8.14
C VAL A 756 9.35 -10.85 8.41
N GLU A 757 8.36 -11.72 8.21
CA GLU A 757 8.50 -13.18 8.24
C GLU A 757 8.67 -13.77 6.85
N ASP A 758 9.38 -14.91 6.74
CA ASP A 758 9.24 -15.83 5.61
C ASP A 758 8.01 -16.73 5.73
N ARG A 759 7.72 -17.51 4.68
CA ARG A 759 6.64 -18.51 4.63
C ARG A 759 6.69 -19.62 5.70
N LYS A 760 7.73 -19.67 6.53
CA LYS A 760 7.84 -20.58 7.70
C LYS A 760 7.66 -19.86 9.04
N GLY A 761 7.25 -18.58 9.02
CA GLY A 761 7.12 -17.75 10.22
C GLY A 761 8.44 -17.28 10.81
N ARG A 762 9.56 -17.43 10.10
CA ARG A 762 10.88 -17.01 10.60
C ARG A 762 11.09 -15.54 10.27
N VAL A 763 11.40 -14.72 11.27
CA VAL A 763 11.74 -13.31 11.06
C VAL A 763 13.03 -13.21 10.22
N ILE A 764 12.96 -12.47 9.11
CA ILE A 764 14.09 -12.21 8.20
C ILE A 764 14.54 -10.75 8.21
N LEU A 765 13.69 -9.82 8.67
CA LEU A 765 14.00 -8.43 8.94
C LEU A 765 13.21 -7.95 10.15
N GLU A 766 13.80 -7.06 10.95
CA GLU A 766 13.21 -6.44 12.13
C GLU A 766 13.73 -5.00 12.27
N LYS A 767 12.95 -4.11 12.89
CA LYS A 767 13.24 -2.67 12.99
C LYS A 767 13.10 -2.17 14.43
N ASP A 768 14.25 -1.88 15.02
CA ASP A 768 14.39 -1.10 16.26
C ASP A 768 15.30 0.12 15.99
N PRO A 769 14.74 1.27 15.55
CA PRO A 769 15.53 2.45 15.19
C PRO A 769 16.09 3.16 16.41
N GLN A 770 17.37 2.96 16.67
CA GLN A 770 18.04 3.43 17.88
C GLN A 770 17.85 4.95 18.13
N PRO A 771 17.36 5.34 19.32
CA PRO A 771 17.08 6.75 19.64
C PRO A 771 18.37 7.58 19.72
N THR A 772 18.27 8.84 19.32
CA THR A 772 19.39 9.78 19.25
C THR A 772 19.02 11.10 19.89
N GLN A 773 19.60 11.44 21.04
CA GLN A 773 19.42 12.74 21.69
C GLN A 773 20.06 13.86 20.84
N VAL A 774 19.26 14.71 20.19
CA VAL A 774 19.72 15.81 19.32
C VAL A 774 19.73 17.14 20.07
N PHE A 775 18.70 17.39 20.87
CA PHE A 775 18.55 18.56 21.73
C PHE A 775 18.39 18.10 23.18
N LYS A 776 18.71 18.92 24.18
CA LYS A 776 18.35 18.65 25.58
C LYS A 776 16.81 18.65 25.74
N PRO A 777 16.26 17.93 26.73
CA PRO A 777 14.84 18.03 27.07
C PRO A 777 14.39 19.47 27.34
N SER A 778 15.25 20.30 27.96
CA SER A 778 14.97 21.72 28.20
C SER A 778 14.88 22.52 26.90
N THR A 779 15.83 22.38 25.98
CA THR A 779 15.79 22.96 24.63
C THR A 779 14.52 22.58 23.87
N ALA A 780 14.14 21.29 23.93
CA ALA A 780 12.97 20.77 23.25
C ALA A 780 11.65 21.33 23.83
N TYR A 781 11.54 21.42 25.16
CA TYR A 781 10.39 22.02 25.84
C TYR A 781 10.28 23.53 25.60
N MET A 782 11.39 24.27 25.66
CA MET A 782 11.43 25.70 25.29
C MET A 782 10.92 25.90 23.86
N MET A 783 11.48 25.18 22.87
CA MET A 783 11.03 25.27 21.48
C MET A 783 9.55 24.90 21.32
N THR A 784 9.06 23.89 22.05
CA THR A 784 7.65 23.52 22.05
C THR A 784 6.77 24.68 22.54
N SER A 785 7.07 25.24 23.71
CA SER A 785 6.32 26.36 24.29
C SER A 785 6.37 27.65 23.45
N ILE A 786 7.41 27.85 22.65
CA ILE A 786 7.51 28.94 21.66
C ILE A 786 6.58 28.66 20.45
N LEU A 787 6.58 27.42 19.94
CA LEU A 787 5.77 27.02 18.80
C LEU A 787 4.27 26.86 19.11
N GLU A 788 3.89 26.72 20.38
CA GLU A 788 2.48 26.81 20.81
C GLU A 788 1.88 28.21 20.61
N GLU A 789 2.69 29.29 20.62
CA GLU A 789 2.15 30.64 20.40
C GLU A 789 1.60 30.87 19.00
N ALA A 790 2.10 30.13 18.00
CA ALA A 790 1.53 30.15 16.66
C ALA A 790 0.07 29.67 16.63
N VAL A 791 -0.37 28.92 17.65
CA VAL A 791 -1.67 28.26 17.75
C VAL A 791 -2.55 28.85 18.86
N ARG A 792 -2.01 29.06 20.08
CA ARG A 792 -2.77 29.59 21.22
C ARG A 792 -2.88 31.11 21.24
N GLY A 793 -1.91 31.84 20.66
CA GLY A 793 -1.87 33.30 20.70
C GLY A 793 -1.65 33.94 22.08
N VAL A 794 -1.30 33.14 23.12
CA VAL A 794 -1.41 33.44 24.57
C VAL A 794 -0.91 34.80 25.09
N ASN A 795 0.04 35.47 24.45
CA ASN A 795 0.48 36.80 24.88
C ASN A 795 -0.42 37.90 24.29
N ALA A 796 -1.22 38.54 25.16
CA ALA A 796 -2.19 39.57 24.80
C ALA A 796 -1.56 40.85 24.22
N PHE A 797 -0.31 41.17 24.58
CA PHE A 797 0.47 42.28 23.98
C PHE A 797 0.59 42.13 22.46
N TRP A 798 0.64 40.89 21.97
CA TRP A 798 0.80 40.56 20.56
C TRP A 798 -0.26 39.56 20.10
N ALA A 799 -1.51 40.03 19.97
CA ALA A 799 -2.72 39.29 19.58
C ALA A 799 -2.75 38.83 18.10
N TYR A 800 -1.67 38.19 17.65
CA TYR A 800 -1.48 37.58 16.33
C TYR A 800 -1.07 36.10 16.48
N GLY A 801 -1.05 35.35 15.38
CA GLY A 801 -0.46 34.02 15.32
C GLY A 801 -0.98 33.20 14.14
N SER A 802 -0.10 32.47 13.45
CA SER A 802 -0.43 31.95 12.12
C SER A 802 -1.53 30.88 12.07
N CYS A 803 -1.90 30.28 13.20
CA CYS A 803 -2.90 29.22 13.33
C CYS A 803 -3.97 29.53 14.40
N VAL A 804 -4.02 30.75 14.96
CA VAL A 804 -4.93 31.10 16.08
C VAL A 804 -6.41 30.90 15.74
N ALA A 805 -6.80 31.11 14.47
CA ALA A 805 -8.17 30.86 14.00
C ALA A 805 -8.61 29.38 14.04
N TYR A 806 -7.67 28.43 14.21
CA TYR A 806 -7.98 27.00 14.39
C TYR A 806 -7.99 26.59 15.87
N GLY A 807 -7.27 27.31 16.73
CA GLY A 807 -6.96 26.89 18.10
C GLY A 807 -6.15 25.58 18.16
N PRO A 808 -5.90 25.03 19.36
CA PRO A 808 -5.29 23.72 19.50
C PRO A 808 -6.24 22.60 19.09
N VAL A 809 -5.69 21.41 18.81
CA VAL A 809 -6.44 20.19 18.52
C VAL A 809 -7.43 19.88 19.64
N LYS A 810 -8.59 19.32 19.29
CA LYS A 810 -9.60 18.86 20.26
C LYS A 810 -10.02 17.42 19.98
N ASN A 811 -10.34 16.70 21.05
CA ASN A 811 -10.97 15.38 20.95
C ASN A 811 -12.50 15.49 20.78
N ALA A 812 -13.20 14.36 20.65
CA ALA A 812 -14.65 14.32 20.45
C ALA A 812 -15.45 14.91 21.63
N ALA A 813 -14.89 14.86 22.85
CA ALA A 813 -15.45 15.51 24.04
C ALA A 813 -15.22 17.04 24.09
N GLY A 814 -14.55 17.62 23.08
CA GLY A 814 -14.23 19.04 23.00
C GLY A 814 -13.10 19.49 23.93
N GLN A 815 -12.45 18.54 24.64
CA GLN A 815 -11.30 18.81 25.49
C GLN A 815 -10.10 19.19 24.60
N THR A 816 -9.26 20.08 25.11
CA THR A 816 -8.17 20.69 24.33
C THR A 816 -6.87 19.91 24.51
N ILE A 817 -6.17 19.64 23.42
CA ILE A 817 -4.86 19.00 23.39
C ILE A 817 -3.82 20.03 22.93
N PRO A 818 -2.78 20.32 23.73
CA PRO A 818 -1.66 21.18 23.37
C PRO A 818 -1.13 20.92 21.96
N THR A 819 -0.90 22.00 21.22
CA THR A 819 -0.56 21.92 19.80
C THR A 819 0.46 23.01 19.47
N ALA A 820 1.64 22.58 19.03
CA ALA A 820 2.74 23.45 18.61
C ALA A 820 2.86 23.42 17.09
N ALA A 821 3.10 24.58 16.45
CA ALA A 821 3.05 24.68 15.00
C ALA A 821 4.06 25.66 14.39
N LYS A 822 4.60 25.31 13.21
CA LYS A 822 5.36 26.22 12.36
C LYS A 822 4.91 26.16 10.90
N THR A 823 4.43 27.31 10.42
CA THR A 823 4.17 27.57 9.00
C THR A 823 5.45 27.74 8.19
N GLY A 824 5.43 27.24 6.94
CA GLY A 824 6.43 27.50 5.91
C GLY A 824 5.76 28.05 4.65
N THR A 825 6.48 28.92 3.93
CA THR A 825 6.07 29.50 2.64
C THR A 825 7.36 29.94 1.94
N THR A 826 7.48 29.63 0.66
CA THR A 826 8.63 30.03 -0.15
C THR A 826 8.42 31.38 -0.82
N GLN A 827 9.48 31.89 -1.43
CA GLN A 827 9.37 32.96 -2.43
C GLN A 827 8.35 32.58 -3.51
N ASP A 828 7.64 33.58 -4.02
CA ASP A 828 6.55 33.49 -5.01
C ASP A 828 5.40 32.54 -4.65
N LYS A 829 5.25 32.15 -3.37
CA LYS A 829 4.19 31.24 -2.89
C LYS A 829 4.20 29.86 -3.60
N MET A 830 5.36 29.40 -4.08
CA MET A 830 5.50 28.13 -4.81
C MET A 830 5.17 26.89 -3.96
N ASP A 831 5.75 26.80 -2.76
CA ASP A 831 5.50 25.76 -1.78
C ASP A 831 4.88 26.39 -0.51
N LYS A 832 3.81 25.78 -0.01
CA LYS A 832 3.21 26.08 1.31
C LYS A 832 3.40 24.88 2.22
N TRP A 833 3.64 25.14 3.51
CA TRP A 833 3.87 24.10 4.50
C TRP A 833 3.19 24.41 5.85
N LEU A 834 2.79 23.35 6.54
CA LEU A 834 2.62 23.35 7.99
C LEU A 834 3.34 22.13 8.58
N CYS A 835 4.20 22.38 9.58
CA CYS A 835 4.82 21.35 10.40
C CYS A 835 4.36 21.58 11.84
N ALA A 836 3.58 20.66 12.40
CA ALA A 836 2.92 20.86 13.69
C ALA A 836 2.71 19.52 14.42
N TYR A 837 2.54 19.56 15.74
CA TYR A 837 2.52 18.38 16.58
C TYR A 837 1.74 18.56 17.88
N THR A 838 1.28 17.43 18.42
CA THR A 838 0.71 17.25 19.76
C THR A 838 1.63 16.36 20.61
N PRO A 839 1.32 16.08 21.89
CA PRO A 839 2.03 15.07 22.68
C PRO A 839 1.87 13.61 22.22
N TYR A 840 1.10 13.34 21.16
CA TYR A 840 0.94 12.00 20.56
C TYR A 840 1.60 11.90 19.18
N TYR A 841 1.28 12.85 18.29
CA TYR A 841 1.63 12.74 16.87
C TYR A 841 2.25 14.02 16.31
N THR A 842 3.17 13.88 15.37
CA THR A 842 3.71 14.97 14.55
C THR A 842 3.29 14.81 13.10
N GLY A 843 2.66 15.84 12.54
CA GLY A 843 2.28 15.89 11.14
C GLY A 843 3.02 17.00 10.39
N ALA A 844 3.53 16.69 9.19
CA ALA A 844 3.96 17.70 8.22
C ALA A 844 3.11 17.61 6.96
N VAL A 845 2.57 18.74 6.50
CA VAL A 845 1.79 18.90 5.28
C VAL A 845 2.52 19.86 4.33
N TRP A 846 2.71 19.42 3.08
CA TRP A 846 3.07 20.27 1.94
C TRP A 846 1.85 20.46 1.03
N LEU A 847 1.75 21.63 0.41
CA LEU A 847 0.81 21.94 -0.69
C LEU A 847 1.53 22.80 -1.72
N GLY A 848 1.33 22.48 -3.01
CA GLY A 848 1.89 23.21 -4.13
C GLY A 848 1.47 22.61 -5.47
N PHE A 849 2.21 22.94 -6.53
CA PHE A 849 2.08 22.30 -7.84
C PHE A 849 3.29 21.40 -8.09
N ASP A 850 3.17 20.43 -8.99
CA ASP A 850 4.33 19.59 -9.32
C ASP A 850 5.41 20.39 -10.07
N ASN A 851 5.01 21.39 -10.84
CA ASN A 851 5.83 22.28 -11.65
C ASN A 851 6.66 21.54 -12.71
N ARG A 852 6.06 20.53 -13.37
CA ARG A 852 6.64 19.78 -14.50
C ARG A 852 6.45 20.51 -15.84
N ILE A 853 5.30 21.16 -16.01
CA ILE A 853 4.89 21.84 -17.26
C ILE A 853 5.11 23.36 -17.15
N LYS A 854 4.65 23.98 -16.05
CA LYS A 854 4.70 25.42 -15.85
C LYS A 854 4.94 25.77 -14.38
N ARG A 855 5.83 26.75 -14.13
CA ARG A 855 6.00 27.35 -12.80
C ARG A 855 4.70 28.06 -12.38
N THR A 856 3.99 27.45 -11.44
CA THR A 856 2.65 27.84 -11.01
C THR A 856 2.63 28.06 -9.49
N PRO A 857 2.37 29.29 -9.01
CA PRO A 857 2.33 29.60 -7.58
C PRO A 857 1.00 29.16 -6.94
N VAL A 858 1.00 28.93 -5.63
CA VAL A 858 -0.25 28.74 -4.88
C VAL A 858 -1.03 30.06 -4.84
N HIS A 859 -2.29 30.01 -5.28
CA HIS A 859 -3.15 31.20 -5.27
C HIS A 859 -3.46 31.65 -3.82
N GLU A 860 -3.59 32.96 -3.63
CA GLU A 860 -3.78 33.61 -2.32
C GLU A 860 -4.94 33.01 -1.50
N GLU A 861 -6.07 32.74 -2.15
CA GLU A 861 -7.23 32.10 -1.52
C GLU A 861 -6.95 30.71 -0.92
N ASN A 862 -5.87 30.04 -1.32
CA ASN A 862 -5.49 28.70 -0.88
C ASN A 862 -4.32 28.71 0.14
N GLU A 863 -3.81 29.87 0.56
CA GLU A 863 -2.58 29.93 1.37
C GLU A 863 -2.69 29.28 2.76
N ASP A 864 -3.89 29.19 3.31
CA ASP A 864 -4.18 28.53 4.59
C ASP A 864 -4.47 27.03 4.45
N GLN A 865 -4.58 26.48 3.24
CA GLN A 865 -5.09 25.11 3.04
C GLN A 865 -4.17 24.04 3.67
N THR A 866 -2.87 24.31 3.84
CA THR A 866 -1.98 23.42 4.63
C THR A 866 -2.36 23.35 6.11
N LYS A 867 -2.87 24.44 6.69
CA LYS A 867 -3.40 24.51 8.05
C LYS A 867 -4.72 23.76 8.13
N HIS A 868 -5.64 24.08 7.21
CA HIS A 868 -6.95 23.43 7.08
C HIS A 868 -6.83 21.90 7.00
N VAL A 869 -6.00 21.38 6.09
CA VAL A 869 -5.72 19.94 5.94
C VAL A 869 -5.14 19.34 7.22
N TRP A 870 -4.11 19.96 7.82
CA TRP A 870 -3.48 19.44 9.04
C TRP A 870 -4.47 19.35 10.20
N PHE A 871 -5.19 20.44 10.51
CA PHE A 871 -6.15 20.46 11.62
C PHE A 871 -7.35 19.54 11.36
N GLN A 872 -7.82 19.42 10.11
CA GLN A 872 -8.87 18.47 9.76
C GLN A 872 -8.45 17.00 9.94
N VAL A 873 -7.22 16.63 9.56
CA VAL A 873 -6.72 15.27 9.81
C VAL A 873 -6.52 15.07 11.31
N MET A 874 -5.86 16.01 12.00
CA MET A 874 -5.43 15.81 13.38
C MET A 874 -6.58 15.83 14.39
N ASN A 875 -7.63 16.62 14.19
CA ASN A 875 -8.85 16.53 15.02
C ASN A 875 -9.59 15.20 14.84
N ARG A 876 -9.45 14.51 13.69
CA ARG A 876 -9.98 13.14 13.51
C ARG A 876 -9.09 12.09 14.18
N VAL A 877 -7.77 12.22 14.03
CA VAL A 877 -6.77 11.36 14.71
C VAL A 877 -6.91 11.40 16.23
N HIS A 878 -7.25 12.55 16.79
CA HIS A 878 -7.37 12.74 18.25
C HIS A 878 -8.80 12.63 18.78
N ALA A 879 -9.79 12.23 17.95
CA ALA A 879 -11.20 12.19 18.35
C ALA A 879 -11.42 11.31 19.60
N GLU A 880 -10.83 10.12 19.62
CA GLU A 880 -10.95 9.13 20.71
C GLU A 880 -9.72 9.11 21.63
N LEU A 881 -8.96 10.22 21.72
CA LEU A 881 -7.77 10.32 22.57
C LEU A 881 -8.01 11.20 23.79
N GLU A 882 -7.51 10.75 24.93
CA GLU A 882 -7.51 11.49 26.18
C GLU A 882 -6.64 12.77 26.09
N PRO A 883 -6.96 13.82 26.85
CA PRO A 883 -6.09 14.99 26.97
C PRO A 883 -4.72 14.62 27.56
N LYS A 884 -3.66 15.03 26.85
CA LYS A 884 -2.26 14.79 27.23
C LYS A 884 -1.49 16.09 27.08
N GLU A 885 -0.67 16.43 28.06
CA GLU A 885 0.17 17.64 28.06
C GLU A 885 1.59 17.36 27.52
N PHE A 886 2.31 18.42 27.12
CA PHE A 886 3.74 18.32 26.84
C PHE A 886 4.51 18.14 28.15
N VAL A 887 5.32 17.08 28.26
CA VAL A 887 6.04 16.74 29.50
C VAL A 887 7.14 17.78 29.78
N ARG A 888 6.99 18.53 30.87
CA ARG A 888 8.02 19.46 31.35
C ARG A 888 9.21 18.70 31.98
N PRO A 889 10.46 18.98 31.58
CA PRO A 889 11.64 18.42 32.25
C PRO A 889 11.90 19.10 33.60
N PRO A 890 12.51 18.41 34.59
CA PRO A 890 12.69 18.94 35.94
C PRO A 890 13.56 20.20 36.01
N ASN A 891 14.62 20.28 35.20
CA ASN A 891 15.61 21.38 35.23
C ASN A 891 15.17 22.62 34.41
N ILE A 892 13.87 22.97 34.44
CA ILE A 892 13.36 24.22 33.86
C ILE A 892 12.67 25.04 34.95
N VAL A 893 13.12 26.29 35.10
CA VAL A 893 12.47 27.31 35.93
C VAL A 893 11.53 28.18 35.09
N GLU A 894 10.49 28.70 35.75
CA GLU A 894 9.60 29.73 35.20
C GLU A 894 10.01 31.09 35.74
N VAL A 895 10.09 32.10 34.86
CA VAL A 895 10.40 33.48 35.23
C VAL A 895 9.42 34.40 34.52
N LYS A 896 8.78 35.32 35.26
CA LYS A 896 8.01 36.41 34.65
C LYS A 896 8.97 37.41 34.03
N VAL A 897 8.73 37.78 32.77
CA VAL A 897 9.55 38.71 32.00
C VAL A 897 8.69 39.76 31.28
N CYS A 898 9.26 40.93 31.02
CA CYS A 898 8.66 41.96 30.19
C CYS A 898 8.86 41.63 28.70
N ALA A 899 7.76 41.68 27.91
CA ALA A 899 7.75 41.30 26.50
C ALA A 899 8.65 42.15 25.59
N GLU A 900 8.93 43.41 25.94
CA GLU A 900 9.72 44.34 25.13
C GLU A 900 11.21 44.37 25.48
N SER A 901 11.63 43.74 26.59
CA SER A 901 13.02 43.79 27.07
C SER A 901 13.64 42.43 27.38
N GLY A 902 12.82 41.40 27.66
CA GLY A 902 13.29 40.11 28.16
C GLY A 902 13.81 40.12 29.60
N GLN A 903 13.89 41.30 30.23
CA GLN A 903 14.27 41.52 31.63
C GLN A 903 13.10 41.20 32.58
N LEU A 904 13.39 41.17 33.89
CA LEU A 904 12.36 41.03 34.94
C LEU A 904 11.41 42.24 34.87
N PRO A 905 10.09 42.08 35.11
CA PRO A 905 9.16 43.20 35.07
C PRO A 905 9.46 44.23 36.18
N GLY A 906 9.52 45.51 35.80
CA GLY A 906 9.55 46.64 36.73
C GLY A 906 8.13 47.09 37.14
N PRO A 907 8.01 48.04 38.08
CA PRO A 907 6.71 48.56 38.55
C PRO A 907 5.85 49.11 37.41
N ASP A 908 6.48 49.78 36.45
CA ASP A 908 5.83 50.49 35.34
C ASP A 908 5.54 49.56 34.14
N CYS A 909 5.89 48.27 34.22
CA CYS A 909 5.63 47.33 33.13
C CYS A 909 4.13 47.01 33.01
N PRO A 910 3.52 47.19 31.82
CA PRO A 910 2.09 46.90 31.61
C PRO A 910 1.81 45.41 31.85
N GLU A 911 0.80 45.09 32.66
CA GLU A 911 0.47 43.70 33.02
C GLU A 911 0.23 42.82 31.77
N PHE A 912 -0.43 43.36 30.75
CA PHE A 912 -0.68 42.67 29.48
C PHE A 912 0.61 42.38 28.67
N GLY A 913 1.73 43.03 29.02
CA GLY A 913 3.08 42.83 28.48
C GLY A 913 4.01 42.00 29.37
N ILE A 914 3.52 41.44 30.49
CA ILE A 914 4.27 40.52 31.34
C ILE A 914 3.83 39.08 31.02
N TYR A 915 4.78 38.20 30.74
CA TYR A 915 4.49 36.79 30.47
C TYR A 915 5.49 35.85 31.17
N THR A 916 5.09 34.60 31.38
CA THR A 916 5.98 33.56 31.93
C THR A 916 6.85 32.96 30.82
N GLU A 917 8.16 33.03 30.98
CA GLU A 917 9.13 32.36 30.12
C GLU A 917 9.82 31.19 30.85
N TYR A 918 10.23 30.19 30.06
CA TYR A 918 10.96 29.01 30.54
C TYR A 918 12.46 29.16 30.29
N PHE A 919 13.26 28.86 31.32
CA PHE A 919 14.72 28.88 31.26
C PHE A 919 15.28 27.56 31.82
N PRO A 920 16.41 27.03 31.29
CA PRO A 920 17.21 26.06 32.02
C PRO A 920 17.65 26.66 33.37
N GLU A 921 17.60 25.86 34.42
CA GLU A 921 17.99 26.29 35.79
C GLU A 921 19.46 26.75 35.87
N ASP A 922 20.33 26.18 35.02
CA ASP A 922 21.75 26.49 34.89
C ASP A 922 22.06 27.58 33.83
N SER A 923 21.04 28.25 33.29
CA SER A 923 21.22 29.17 32.17
C SER A 923 21.91 30.49 32.57
N PRO A 924 23.02 30.87 31.91
CA PRO A 924 23.64 32.19 32.11
C PRO A 924 22.81 33.34 31.52
N LEU A 925 21.70 33.03 30.85
CA LEU A 925 20.75 33.99 30.28
C LEU A 925 19.48 34.16 31.13
N LEU A 926 19.48 33.70 32.39
CA LEU A 926 18.45 34.05 33.38
C LEU A 926 18.47 35.57 33.63
N PRO A 927 17.36 36.31 33.47
CA PRO A 927 17.36 37.76 33.62
C PRO A 927 17.61 38.17 35.08
N GLN A 928 18.66 38.97 35.29
CA GLN A 928 19.05 39.50 36.61
C GLN A 928 18.59 40.95 36.83
N GLU A 929 18.32 41.67 35.74
CA GLU A 929 17.98 43.08 35.74
C GLU A 929 16.47 43.30 35.64
N ILE A 930 16.01 44.43 36.17
CA ILE A 930 14.63 44.91 36.06
C ILE A 930 14.49 45.73 34.77
N CYS A 931 13.35 45.60 34.09
CA CYS A 931 13.05 46.26 32.83
C CYS A 931 13.23 47.78 32.91
N HIS A 932 14.16 48.31 32.10
CA HIS A 932 14.39 49.75 32.00
C HIS A 932 13.58 50.44 30.89
N VAL A 933 12.92 49.68 30.00
CA VAL A 933 12.17 50.21 28.85
C VAL A 933 10.94 51.02 29.28
N HIS A 934 10.27 50.62 30.35
CA HIS A 934 9.03 51.23 30.84
C HIS A 934 9.23 52.29 31.92
N ASN A 935 10.47 52.51 32.36
CA ASN A 935 10.79 53.24 33.58
C ASN A 935 10.76 54.76 33.30
N GLU A 936 9.77 55.50 33.82
CA GLU A 936 9.53 56.93 33.48
C GLU A 936 10.69 57.90 33.82
N LEU A 937 11.71 57.41 34.54
CA LEU A 937 12.89 58.18 34.98
C LEU A 937 14.15 57.98 34.13
N ALA A 938 14.04 57.45 32.91
CA ALA A 938 15.14 57.51 31.95
C ALA A 938 15.36 58.99 31.52
N PRO A 939 16.51 59.62 31.85
CA PRO A 939 16.71 61.03 31.57
C PRO A 939 16.80 61.28 30.06
N THR A 940 15.99 62.22 29.57
CA THR A 940 16.02 62.67 28.18
C THR A 940 17.46 63.01 27.77
N PRO A 941 18.02 62.42 26.70
CA PRO A 941 19.33 62.80 26.22
C PRO A 941 19.28 64.24 25.72
N THR A 942 19.76 65.17 26.54
CA THR A 942 19.82 66.59 26.18
C THR A 942 20.71 66.76 24.96
N LEU A 943 20.11 67.17 23.85
CA LEU A 943 20.82 67.57 22.63
C LEU A 943 21.91 68.58 23.01
N PRO A 944 23.16 68.46 22.48
CA PRO A 944 24.21 69.43 22.74
C PRO A 944 23.73 70.81 22.29
N THR A 945 23.58 71.73 23.24
CA THR A 945 23.20 73.11 22.91
C THR A 945 24.36 73.78 22.20
N GLU A 946 24.07 74.46 21.09
CA GLU A 946 25.04 75.12 20.23
C GLU A 946 25.71 76.29 20.97
N VAL A 947 26.91 76.07 21.51
CA VAL A 947 27.69 77.11 22.19
C VAL A 947 28.47 77.92 21.15
N THR A 948 28.06 79.17 20.94
CA THR A 948 28.68 80.08 19.97
C THR A 948 30.06 80.56 20.45
N GLU A 949 30.97 80.83 19.51
CA GLU A 949 32.37 81.14 19.76
C GLU A 949 32.60 82.45 20.56
N THR A 950 33.50 82.40 21.55
CA THR A 950 34.36 83.55 21.92
C THR A 950 35.75 83.05 22.33
N ASP A 951 36.77 83.77 21.87
CA ASP A 951 38.22 83.48 21.95
C ASP A 951 38.94 84.84 22.16
N PRO A 952 40.23 84.96 22.58
CA PRO A 952 41.18 83.98 23.14
C PRO A 952 41.69 84.34 24.55
N SER A 953 42.50 83.45 25.20
CA SER A 953 43.83 83.79 25.76
C SER A 953 44.56 82.61 26.42
N ALA A 954 45.87 82.77 26.62
CA ALA A 954 46.83 81.99 27.43
C ALA A 954 47.29 80.59 26.92
N GLN A 955 48.61 80.47 26.75
CA GLN A 955 49.32 79.24 26.38
C GLN A 955 49.67 78.38 27.62
N PRO A 956 49.78 77.05 27.47
CA PRO A 956 50.60 76.21 28.33
C PRO A 956 52.00 75.95 27.73
N THR A 957 53.04 76.15 28.55
CA THR A 957 54.33 75.46 28.40
C THR A 957 54.24 74.09 29.11
N GLY A 958 55.01 73.04 28.79
CA GLY A 958 55.99 72.81 27.72
C GLY A 958 56.61 71.39 27.86
N PHE A 959 57.22 70.90 26.77
CA PHE A 959 58.05 69.67 26.66
C PHE A 959 57.43 68.27 26.95
N PRO A 960 57.35 67.39 25.92
CA PRO A 960 57.14 65.94 26.08
C PRO A 960 58.45 65.14 26.14
N VAL A 961 58.38 63.87 26.55
CA VAL A 961 59.49 62.89 26.44
C VAL A 961 59.11 61.75 25.49
N GLN A 962 60.06 61.38 24.62
CA GLN A 962 60.05 60.29 23.63
C GLN A 962 61.37 59.48 23.78
N PRO A 963 61.71 58.45 22.97
CA PRO A 963 60.96 57.65 21.98
C PRO A 963 61.03 56.13 22.38
N THR A 964 60.95 55.05 21.56
CA THR A 964 60.85 54.81 20.11
C THR A 964 60.25 53.42 19.81
N ALA A 965 59.35 53.29 18.82
CA ALA A 965 59.25 52.09 17.95
C ALA A 965 58.29 52.31 16.77
N LYS A 966 58.68 51.91 15.54
CA LYS A 966 57.81 51.80 14.35
C LYS A 966 58.24 50.58 13.49
N PRO A 967 57.38 50.07 12.58
CA PRO A 967 57.41 48.67 12.16
C PRO A 967 58.26 48.37 10.92
N THR A 968 58.50 47.07 10.69
CA THR A 968 59.18 46.52 9.52
C THR A 968 58.17 45.97 8.49
N LYS A 969 58.25 46.46 7.25
CA LYS A 969 57.81 45.75 6.02
C LYS A 969 59.05 45.01 5.47
N THR A 970 59.00 43.94 4.66
CA THR A 970 58.35 43.78 3.34
C THR A 970 58.22 42.27 2.96
N PRO A 971 57.56 41.88 1.85
CA PRO A 971 57.15 40.49 1.57
C PRO A 971 58.08 39.69 0.63
N THR A 972 57.78 38.39 0.48
CA THR A 972 58.20 37.53 -0.65
C THR A 972 57.03 36.59 -1.00
N ALA A 973 56.96 36.04 -2.22
CA ALA A 973 55.68 35.62 -2.81
C ALA A 973 55.63 34.23 -3.47
N GLN A 974 54.42 33.65 -3.43
CA GLN A 974 53.81 32.78 -4.45
C GLN A 974 54.35 31.31 -4.58
N PRO A 975 53.74 30.41 -5.40
CA PRO A 975 53.08 29.23 -4.82
C PRO A 975 53.47 27.88 -5.44
N THR A 976 52.85 26.80 -4.96
CA THR A 976 52.83 25.49 -5.67
C THR A 976 51.44 24.85 -5.57
N LYS A 977 51.04 24.07 -6.58
CA LYS A 977 49.71 23.46 -6.73
C LYS A 977 49.79 21.92 -6.73
N THR A 978 48.65 21.29 -6.40
CA THR A 978 48.28 19.90 -6.75
C THR A 978 49.04 18.77 -6.02
N PRO A 979 48.49 17.54 -5.92
CA PRO A 979 48.37 16.88 -4.60
C PRO A 979 49.01 15.48 -4.50
N THR A 980 48.81 14.80 -3.37
CA THR A 980 49.07 13.37 -3.21
C THR A 980 47.94 12.74 -2.39
N ALA A 981 47.68 11.44 -2.58
CA ALA A 981 46.43 10.78 -2.19
C ALA A 981 46.58 9.70 -1.11
N GLN A 982 45.43 9.38 -0.49
CA GLN A 982 45.14 8.25 0.40
C GLN A 982 45.71 8.27 1.84
N PRO A 983 45.06 7.54 2.79
CA PRO A 983 45.12 7.90 4.22
C PRO A 983 45.79 6.84 5.11
N THR A 984 46.40 7.30 6.21
CA THR A 984 46.87 6.39 7.27
C THR A 984 45.81 6.26 8.36
N LYS A 985 45.31 5.03 8.58
CA LYS A 985 44.46 4.70 9.74
C LYS A 985 45.35 4.34 10.93
N THR A 986 45.23 5.05 12.06
CA THR A 986 45.30 4.53 13.47
C THR A 986 45.21 5.72 14.44
N PRO A 987 44.29 5.74 15.42
CA PRO A 987 44.25 6.77 16.45
C PRO A 987 45.23 6.46 17.59
N THR A 988 46.03 7.45 18.01
CA THR A 988 46.94 7.32 19.16
C THR A 988 46.24 7.78 20.44
N ALA A 989 46.11 6.91 21.44
CA ALA A 989 45.39 7.22 22.67
C ALA A 989 46.32 7.74 23.79
N LYS A 990 46.24 9.05 24.10
CA LYS A 990 46.67 9.60 25.40
C LYS A 990 46.11 11.00 25.66
N PRO A 991 45.14 11.18 26.57
CA PRO A 991 44.79 12.49 27.10
C PRO A 991 45.73 12.85 28.28
N THR A 992 46.36 14.02 28.22
CA THR A 992 47.04 14.65 29.36
C THR A 992 46.13 15.75 29.93
N GLY A 993 45.69 15.59 31.17
CA GLY A 993 44.88 16.60 31.86
C GLY A 993 44.39 16.10 33.23
N THR A 994 44.97 16.62 34.30
CA THR A 994 44.57 16.35 35.69
C THR A 994 43.75 17.51 36.26
N PRO A 995 42.50 17.30 36.68
CA PRO A 995 41.79 18.18 37.58
C PRO A 995 41.68 17.56 38.99
N THR A 996 42.07 18.31 40.02
CA THR A 996 42.00 17.92 41.44
C THR A 996 40.76 18.51 42.11
N ALA A 997 39.82 17.66 42.54
CA ALA A 997 38.83 17.97 43.58
C ALA A 997 38.28 16.66 44.18
N GLN A 998 38.06 16.63 45.51
CA GLN A 998 37.27 15.58 46.17
C GLN A 998 35.79 16.01 46.22
N PRO A 999 34.87 15.04 46.34
CA PRO A 999 34.18 14.94 47.64
C PRO A 999 34.21 13.53 48.26
N THR A 1000 33.67 13.41 49.47
CA THR A 1000 33.90 12.27 50.39
C THR A 1000 32.72 11.32 50.57
N LYS A 1001 33.03 10.08 51.02
CA LYS A 1001 32.16 9.06 51.67
C LYS A 1001 31.32 8.12 50.79
N MET A 1002 31.78 6.86 50.72
CA MET A 1002 30.98 5.62 50.72
C MET A 1002 30.45 5.31 52.15
N PRO A 1003 29.68 4.24 52.47
CA PRO A 1003 29.32 3.01 51.70
C PRO A 1003 27.78 2.69 51.73
N THR A 1004 27.20 1.53 51.37
CA THR A 1004 27.71 0.18 50.97
C THR A 1004 26.68 -0.56 50.08
N ALA A 1005 27.11 -1.28 49.04
CA ALA A 1005 26.59 -2.61 48.63
C ALA A 1005 27.50 -3.23 47.55
N GLN A 1006 27.66 -4.56 47.52
CA GLN A 1006 28.49 -5.29 46.55
C GLN A 1006 27.76 -6.51 45.93
N PRO A 1007 28.26 -7.12 44.83
CA PRO A 1007 27.40 -7.74 43.81
C PRO A 1007 27.57 -9.27 43.65
N THR A 1008 26.82 -9.85 42.70
CA THR A 1008 27.09 -11.15 42.05
C THR A 1008 26.26 -11.21 40.74
N LYS A 1009 26.64 -11.87 39.63
CA LYS A 1009 27.71 -12.86 39.34
C LYS A 1009 28.43 -12.55 38.00
N THR A 1010 29.56 -13.21 37.76
CA THR A 1010 30.37 -13.13 36.52
C THR A 1010 29.86 -14.03 35.37
N PRO A 1011 30.05 -13.65 34.09
CA PRO A 1011 29.90 -14.55 32.94
C PRO A 1011 31.14 -15.46 32.74
N GLY A 1012 30.94 -16.66 32.19
CA GLY A 1012 32.00 -17.65 31.96
C GLY A 1012 32.74 -17.51 30.62
N LYS A 1013 33.97 -18.02 30.54
CA LYS A 1013 34.76 -18.14 29.29
C LYS A 1013 34.56 -19.50 28.61
N PRO A 1014 34.68 -19.58 27.27
CA PRO A 1014 34.60 -20.83 26.51
C PRO A 1014 35.96 -21.58 26.47
N THR A 1015 35.89 -22.89 26.22
CA THR A 1015 37.05 -23.78 25.97
C THR A 1015 37.17 -24.21 24.50
N ALA A 1016 38.41 -24.38 24.03
CA ALA A 1016 38.78 -24.90 22.70
C ALA A 1016 38.81 -26.46 22.69
N LYS A 1017 39.02 -27.22 21.60
CA LYS A 1017 39.92 -27.08 20.42
C LYS A 1017 39.38 -27.84 19.15
N PRO A 1018 40.02 -27.69 17.97
CA PRO A 1018 39.49 -28.13 16.67
C PRO A 1018 40.10 -29.42 16.09
N THR A 1019 39.51 -29.92 14.99
CA THR A 1019 40.10 -30.94 14.09
C THR A 1019 40.25 -30.45 12.65
N LYS A 1020 41.39 -30.84 12.04
CA LYS A 1020 42.03 -30.37 10.80
C LYS A 1020 41.20 -30.51 9.51
N GLY A 1021 41.52 -29.67 8.51
CA GLY A 1021 41.35 -29.97 7.07
C GLY A 1021 42.47 -30.88 6.53
N PRO A 1022 42.55 -31.06 5.20
CA PRO A 1022 43.41 -30.18 4.40
C PRO A 1022 42.79 -29.65 3.07
N ASP A 1023 43.35 -28.53 2.61
CA ASP A 1023 43.83 -28.15 1.26
C ASP A 1023 42.99 -28.49 -0.01
N GLY A 1024 42.87 -27.61 -1.01
CA GLY A 1024 43.39 -26.22 -1.13
C GLY A 1024 43.30 -25.68 -2.58
N ALA A 1025 43.54 -24.37 -2.76
CA ALA A 1025 43.59 -23.64 -4.04
C ALA A 1025 42.25 -23.55 -4.85
N ASP A 1026 42.02 -22.59 -5.75
CA ASP A 1026 42.80 -21.39 -6.13
C ASP A 1026 41.89 -20.19 -6.52
N SER A 1027 42.48 -19.07 -6.95
CA SER A 1027 41.82 -17.82 -7.31
C SER A 1027 40.85 -17.89 -8.51
N GLY A 1028 39.76 -17.10 -8.45
CA GLY A 1028 38.83 -16.84 -9.56
C GLY A 1028 37.87 -15.68 -9.25
#